data_AF-A0A6A5KNB2-F1
#
_entry.id   AF-A0A6A5KNB2-F1
#
_cell.length_a   1.000
_cell.length_b   1.000
_cell.length_c   1.000
_cell.angle_alpha   90.00
_cell.angle_beta   90.00
_cell.angle_gamma   90.00
#
_symmetry.space_group_name_H-M   'P 1'
#
loop_
_entity.id
_entity.type
_entity.pdbx_description
1 polymer ?
#
loop_
_entity_poly.entity_id
_entity_poly.type
_entity_poly.pdbx_seq_one_letter_code
_entity_poly.pdbx_strand_id
1 'polypeptide(L)'
;MATTRSVPASITRRLLATPRCARLSVPSLTCAPSPPRTRPVPDLYRPAVRIAGQRRALSTTPCTRLAAVDDVFDPRSIERESDQVDVLIVGGGPAGLSAAIKLKQLATAAGNDDFRVLVLEKAGELGDHIVSGNVIEPSALDELLPDWRSEDNLNRFADITPAKEDHMFFMTKNNALPLPKPPQMNNHGNYIISLNQMVKWLGERAEEAGVEVYPGFAASEILYNHEGVVQGVATNDLGISREGKAKDSFERGMEFHARVTLLGEGCHGSLSKQIIKKYDLRRDSQHQTYGLGIKEVWEVQPEKFKSGLVVHSMGYPLPKDTYGGGWMYHFGDNMVSIGLVVGLDYPNPWLAPYGEFQKMKHHPYYKDVLEGGKCISYGARTLIEGGFQSIPKLAFPGGALLGDAAGLLNLPKIKGTHNAMRSGMLAAEATWDALQANTDGGTVFLFDYEDKMRKSSVWSELKTVRNMRPSFHTPLGIYGGILYSGLEAYVLRGKAPWTLKHGKPDHVATKTADECQKIEYPKPDGQISFDILTSVSRSGTNHEEDQPCHLQVKDYDAHAQKEWPKYKGVENRFCPAGVYEYVEDDSKELGVRFQINAQNCVHCKTCDIKVPDQDINWQTPQGGEGPNLSNPSAQQVHSAGLLGPRASAFARPSCSRRRSLPPRYEASSVVNPQATSRAPTWSQSLRASLVAGSLLIKLSSTATTFTMTEVSSTRLYLGNLPRTATKADVEALFQTHGTGEITEIKLMNGFGFIEYKDAMDARDVVPAFHGSDFMGERLIVQFARGSRARNENFTPHERVPPRPRRTPFRMRISNLPVETSWQDLKDFARQSGLDVVYSEVGRERDGTGFVEYETAADLKTAVEKLDRREFKGQEVTCIQDVSDPPPPPPFKPRAPYGGPAGPDDRGRDRYRSRSPMGRRGGGYPPAPYDDYYDRRGPPRGYSPRRDDYRRRTPPREFYDRREGGYGRSPPRGRMPDEYGPPRARHPDDPYDARAGPAPRRYDDPYMNGHGRPYEGGRPPSPRGARPRSAGGRPPYDAPPADYVPRGRY
;
A
#
# COMPACT_ATOMS: atom_id res chain seq x y z
N MET A 1 -2.40 -17.68 -62.54
CA MET A 1 -1.60 -16.67 -63.26
C MET A 1 -0.67 -16.03 -62.23
N ALA A 2 0.63 -15.80 -62.40
CA ALA A 2 1.71 -16.33 -63.24
C ALA A 2 2.85 -15.30 -63.10
N THR A 3 4.05 -15.74 -62.68
CA THR A 3 5.39 -15.28 -63.11
C THR A 3 5.76 -13.79 -63.03
N THR A 4 6.66 -13.29 -62.16
CA THR A 4 8.14 -13.48 -62.02
C THR A 4 9.06 -12.71 -63.01
N ARG A 5 10.25 -12.31 -62.52
CA ARG A 5 11.51 -11.89 -63.22
C ARG A 5 11.69 -10.46 -63.81
N SER A 6 12.44 -9.62 -63.08
CA SER A 6 13.87 -9.21 -63.30
C SER A 6 14.50 -8.94 -64.71
N VAL A 7 15.46 -7.99 -64.71
CA VAL A 7 16.53 -7.64 -65.72
C VAL A 7 16.06 -7.00 -67.05
N PRO A 8 16.87 -6.17 -67.78
CA PRO A 8 18.20 -6.50 -68.36
C PRO A 8 19.35 -5.50 -68.05
N ALA A 9 20.55 -5.71 -68.65
CA ALA A 9 21.80 -4.96 -68.36
C ALA A 9 22.72 -4.81 -69.59
N SER A 10 23.69 -3.88 -69.55
CA SER A 10 24.86 -3.70 -70.44
C SER A 10 25.77 -2.55 -69.91
N ILE A 11 27.08 -2.37 -70.22
CA ILE A 11 28.03 -3.08 -71.10
C ILE A 11 29.50 -2.97 -70.59
N THR A 12 30.39 -3.79 -71.16
CA THR A 12 31.87 -3.95 -71.05
C THR A 12 32.81 -2.69 -71.03
N ARG A 13 34.14 -2.69 -70.75
CA ARG A 13 35.27 -3.69 -70.87
C ARG A 13 36.63 -3.20 -70.22
N ARG A 14 37.53 -4.14 -69.80
CA ARG A 14 39.05 -4.07 -69.73
C ARG A 14 39.77 -3.12 -68.72
N LEU A 15 41.00 -3.35 -68.21
CA LEU A 15 41.97 -4.50 -68.14
C LEU A 15 43.10 -4.26 -67.08
N LEU A 16 43.61 -5.34 -66.43
CA LEU A 16 44.98 -5.53 -65.86
C LEU A 16 45.47 -4.62 -64.69
N ALA A 17 46.35 -5.05 -63.76
CA ALA A 17 46.86 -6.38 -63.36
C ALA A 17 47.44 -6.38 -61.92
N THR A 18 47.63 -7.59 -61.35
CA THR A 18 48.29 -7.91 -60.06
C THR A 18 49.78 -8.35 -60.33
N PRO A 19 50.65 -8.90 -59.41
CA PRO A 19 50.36 -9.68 -58.18
C PRO A 19 51.42 -9.81 -57.03
N ARG A 20 51.10 -10.74 -56.09
CA ARG A 20 51.94 -11.79 -55.44
C ARG A 20 52.37 -11.66 -53.96
N CYS A 21 52.37 -12.84 -53.33
CA CYS A 21 52.83 -13.15 -51.97
C CYS A 21 54.11 -14.01 -52.01
N ALA A 22 54.85 -14.11 -50.89
CA ALA A 22 55.64 -15.30 -50.52
C ALA A 22 56.03 -15.31 -49.01
N ARG A 23 56.38 -16.49 -48.48
CA ARG A 23 57.09 -16.73 -47.21
C ARG A 23 58.40 -17.49 -47.50
N LEU A 24 59.26 -17.60 -46.47
CA LEU A 24 60.35 -18.60 -46.22
C LEU A 24 61.78 -18.02 -46.10
N SER A 25 62.78 -18.86 -45.81
CA SER A 25 63.73 -18.63 -44.70
C SER A 25 65.12 -19.29 -44.83
N VAL A 26 66.15 -18.71 -44.16
CA VAL A 26 67.44 -19.35 -43.71
C VAL A 26 68.45 -19.62 -44.87
N PRO A 27 69.82 -19.47 -44.74
CA PRO A 27 70.67 -20.08 -43.69
C PRO A 27 72.01 -19.40 -43.19
N SER A 28 72.35 -19.70 -41.92
CA SER A 28 73.67 -20.21 -41.38
C SER A 28 75.02 -19.44 -41.34
N LEU A 29 75.69 -19.49 -40.15
CA LEU A 29 77.17 -19.57 -39.85
C LEU A 29 78.08 -18.32 -40.09
N THR A 30 79.21 -18.03 -39.39
CA THR A 30 79.76 -18.28 -38.01
C THR A 30 81.05 -17.46 -37.76
N CYS A 31 81.34 -17.01 -36.51
CA CYS A 31 82.65 -17.11 -35.81
C CYS A 31 82.69 -16.36 -34.44
N ALA A 32 83.70 -16.66 -33.60
CA ALA A 32 84.02 -16.01 -32.31
C ALA A 32 85.55 -15.80 -32.17
N PRO A 33 86.05 -15.00 -31.19
CA PRO A 33 86.71 -15.61 -30.00
C PRO A 33 86.60 -14.78 -28.69
N SER A 34 87.33 -15.19 -27.65
CA SER A 34 87.41 -14.66 -26.26
C SER A 34 88.83 -14.91 -25.67
N PRO A 35 89.16 -14.72 -24.37
CA PRO A 35 88.73 -13.78 -23.30
C PRO A 35 89.93 -12.88 -22.84
N PRO A 36 90.01 -12.24 -21.63
CA PRO A 36 90.40 -12.93 -20.36
C PRO A 36 90.04 -12.30 -18.97
N ARG A 37 89.90 -13.14 -17.92
CA ARG A 37 90.22 -12.93 -16.46
C ARG A 37 89.52 -11.77 -15.68
N THR A 38 89.37 -11.76 -14.34
CA THR A 38 89.90 -12.61 -13.24
C THR A 38 88.89 -12.79 -12.07
N ARG A 39 89.18 -13.76 -11.19
CA ARG A 39 88.52 -14.12 -9.89
C ARG A 39 89.15 -13.32 -8.69
N PRO A 40 88.72 -13.40 -7.40
CA PRO A 40 88.14 -14.58 -6.72
C PRO A 40 87.00 -14.35 -5.68
N VAL A 41 86.59 -15.48 -5.08
CA VAL A 41 85.67 -15.69 -3.94
C VAL A 41 86.32 -16.73 -3.01
N PRO A 42 86.03 -16.74 -1.70
CA PRO A 42 85.56 -17.98 -1.05
C PRO A 42 84.26 -17.72 -0.25
N ASP A 43 83.15 -18.50 -0.33
CA ASP A 43 82.90 -19.93 -0.61
C ASP A 43 82.97 -20.84 0.63
N LEU A 44 82.30 -22.00 0.56
CA LEU A 44 81.82 -22.93 1.59
C LEU A 44 80.39 -22.58 2.13
N TYR A 45 79.37 -23.44 2.02
CA TYR A 45 79.34 -24.78 1.41
C TYR A 45 77.94 -25.29 0.98
N ARG A 46 77.88 -25.84 -0.26
CA ARG A 46 76.92 -26.79 -0.89
C ARG A 46 75.37 -26.56 -0.88
N PRO A 47 74.66 -26.92 -1.98
CA PRO A 47 73.20 -26.80 -2.13
C PRO A 47 72.43 -28.13 -1.98
N ALA A 48 71.09 -28.03 -1.88
CA ALA A 48 70.16 -29.14 -2.15
C ALA A 48 68.87 -28.66 -2.87
N VAL A 49 68.26 -29.57 -3.63
CA VAL A 49 67.17 -29.34 -4.61
C VAL A 49 65.81 -29.02 -3.95
N ARG A 50 64.99 -28.17 -4.58
CA ARG A 50 63.55 -28.01 -4.26
C ARG A 50 62.70 -29.12 -4.89
N ILE A 51 62.05 -29.95 -4.09
CA ILE A 51 60.77 -30.62 -4.42
C ILE A 51 59.84 -30.51 -3.19
N ALA A 52 58.53 -30.57 -3.45
CA ALA A 52 57.38 -30.39 -2.55
C ALA A 52 57.55 -30.65 -1.04
N GLY A 53 56.97 -29.76 -0.22
CA GLY A 53 56.79 -29.94 1.22
C GLY A 53 55.78 -28.94 1.80
N GLN A 54 54.76 -29.43 2.50
CA GLN A 54 53.63 -28.64 3.02
C GLN A 54 54.06 -27.51 3.98
N ARG A 55 53.37 -26.37 3.93
CA ARG A 55 53.01 -25.57 5.12
C ARG A 55 51.74 -24.75 4.85
N ARG A 56 50.90 -24.63 5.87
CA ARG A 56 49.54 -24.08 5.77
C ARG A 56 49.59 -22.58 5.50
N ALA A 57 48.83 -22.11 4.51
CA ALA A 57 48.29 -20.76 4.57
C ALA A 57 47.27 -20.74 5.72
N LEU A 58 47.46 -19.84 6.69
CA LEU A 58 46.43 -19.57 7.68
C LEU A 58 45.32 -18.79 6.97
N SER A 59 44.17 -19.43 6.77
CA SER A 59 42.97 -18.69 6.39
C SER A 59 42.63 -17.75 7.54
N THR A 60 42.83 -16.45 7.34
CA THR A 60 42.31 -15.42 8.23
C THR A 60 40.82 -15.32 7.99
N THR A 61 40.05 -16.18 8.66
CA THR A 61 38.62 -15.90 8.88
C THR A 61 38.51 -14.49 9.44
N PRO A 62 37.69 -13.60 8.84
CA PRO A 62 37.43 -12.31 9.44
C PRO A 62 36.78 -12.59 10.80
N CYS A 63 37.43 -12.17 11.88
CA CYS A 63 36.83 -12.22 13.20
C CYS A 63 35.57 -11.38 13.14
N THR A 64 34.41 -12.00 13.37
CA THR A 64 33.14 -11.29 13.52
C THR A 64 33.29 -10.26 14.63
N ARG A 65 33.37 -8.98 14.25
CA ARG A 65 33.21 -7.90 15.22
C ARG A 65 31.82 -8.04 15.81
N LEU A 66 31.75 -8.33 17.11
CA LEU A 66 30.62 -7.89 17.90
C LEU A 66 30.56 -6.37 17.73
N ALA A 67 29.40 -5.85 17.31
CA ALA A 67 29.26 -4.45 16.94
C ALA A 67 29.69 -3.54 18.12
N ALA A 68 30.55 -2.56 17.84
CA ALA A 68 30.82 -1.53 18.84
C ALA A 68 29.57 -0.65 18.96
N VAL A 69 29.25 -0.21 20.19
CA VAL A 69 28.06 0.62 20.48
C VAL A 69 28.08 1.97 19.71
N ASP A 70 29.26 2.37 19.23
CA ASP A 70 29.54 3.60 18.50
C ASP A 70 29.85 3.40 16.99
N ASP A 71 29.76 2.17 16.44
CA ASP A 71 29.85 1.97 14.98
C ASP A 71 28.57 2.52 14.33
N VAL A 72 28.64 3.74 13.77
CA VAL A 72 27.51 4.41 13.10
C VAL A 72 27.22 3.72 11.76
N PHE A 73 26.37 2.69 11.82
CA PHE A 73 25.82 2.00 10.67
C PHE A 73 25.08 2.97 9.74
N ASP A 74 25.55 3.09 8.50
CA ASP A 74 24.83 3.80 7.44
C ASP A 74 24.15 2.75 6.52
N PRO A 75 22.80 2.64 6.53
CA PRO A 75 22.07 1.73 5.64
C PRO A 75 22.45 1.90 4.16
N ARG A 76 22.86 3.11 3.76
CA ARG A 76 23.22 3.45 2.37
C ARG A 76 24.50 2.77 1.87
N SER A 77 25.32 2.20 2.77
CA SER A 77 26.57 1.48 2.46
C SER A 77 26.39 0.03 1.99
N ILE A 78 25.22 -0.58 2.22
CA ILE A 78 24.92 -1.96 1.84
C ILE A 78 24.25 -1.96 0.47
N GLU A 79 24.80 -2.66 -0.52
CA GLU A 79 24.18 -2.76 -1.85
C GLU A 79 22.78 -3.39 -1.76
N ARG A 80 21.81 -2.87 -2.52
CA ARG A 80 20.45 -3.43 -2.58
C ARG A 80 20.41 -4.57 -3.60
N GLU A 81 19.60 -5.59 -3.32
CA GLU A 81 19.19 -6.51 -4.38
C GLU A 81 18.30 -5.77 -5.39
N SER A 82 18.47 -6.08 -6.68
CA SER A 82 17.78 -5.38 -7.78
C SER A 82 17.15 -6.38 -8.75
N ASP A 83 15.90 -6.14 -9.12
CA ASP A 83 15.13 -6.91 -10.09
C ASP A 83 14.76 -6.08 -11.34
N GLN A 84 14.48 -6.73 -12.46
CA GLN A 84 14.14 -6.09 -13.74
C GLN A 84 12.81 -6.59 -14.32
N VAL A 85 11.95 -5.63 -14.69
CA VAL A 85 10.61 -5.88 -15.28
C VAL A 85 10.39 -4.97 -16.49
N ASP A 86 9.46 -5.31 -17.40
CA ASP A 86 9.05 -4.38 -18.46
C ASP A 86 8.26 -3.21 -17.87
N VAL A 87 7.25 -3.53 -17.05
CA VAL A 87 6.35 -2.53 -16.45
C VAL A 87 6.20 -2.77 -14.95
N LEU A 88 6.46 -1.71 -14.19
CA LEU A 88 6.28 -1.65 -12.76
C LEU A 88 5.09 -0.77 -12.42
N ILE A 89 4.21 -1.25 -11.53
CA ILE A 89 2.98 -0.58 -11.13
C ILE A 89 3.00 -0.40 -9.62
N VAL A 90 2.89 0.84 -9.16
CA VAL A 90 2.90 1.17 -7.72
C VAL A 90 1.47 1.44 -7.26
N GLY A 91 0.92 0.55 -6.44
CA GLY A 91 -0.42 0.63 -5.86
C GLY A 91 -1.40 -0.36 -6.49
N GLY A 92 -1.79 -1.38 -5.73
CA GLY A 92 -2.74 -2.44 -6.09
C GLY A 92 -4.20 -1.99 -6.07
N GLY A 93 -4.48 -0.71 -6.37
CA GLY A 93 -5.84 -0.17 -6.47
C GLY A 93 -6.49 -0.45 -7.83
N PRO A 94 -7.78 -0.07 -8.03
CA PRO A 94 -8.51 -0.32 -9.27
C PRO A 94 -7.82 0.21 -10.54
N ALA A 95 -7.05 1.30 -10.44
CA ALA A 95 -6.26 1.81 -11.56
C ALA A 95 -5.05 0.92 -11.90
N GLY A 96 -4.28 0.50 -10.90
CA GLY A 96 -3.07 -0.30 -11.07
C GLY A 96 -3.40 -1.71 -11.57
N LEU A 97 -4.36 -2.39 -10.94
CA LEU A 97 -4.79 -3.73 -11.37
C LEU A 97 -5.42 -3.71 -12.77
N SER A 98 -6.19 -2.67 -13.14
CA SER A 98 -6.73 -2.55 -14.51
C SER A 98 -5.63 -2.30 -15.55
N ALA A 99 -4.57 -1.56 -15.21
CA ALA A 99 -3.40 -1.43 -16.07
C ALA A 99 -2.67 -2.78 -16.23
N ALA A 100 -2.47 -3.50 -15.13
CA ALA A 100 -1.77 -4.78 -15.12
C ALA A 100 -2.47 -5.86 -15.96
N ILE A 101 -3.78 -6.06 -15.72
CA ILE A 101 -4.63 -6.99 -16.48
C ILE A 101 -4.61 -6.62 -17.97
N LYS A 102 -4.83 -5.34 -18.31
CA LYS A 102 -4.85 -4.88 -19.70
C LYS A 102 -3.49 -5.04 -20.40
N LEU A 103 -2.38 -4.83 -19.69
CA LEU A 103 -1.03 -5.08 -20.23
C LEU A 103 -0.82 -6.56 -20.57
N LYS A 104 -1.14 -7.48 -19.65
CA LYS A 104 -1.01 -8.92 -19.93
C LYS A 104 -1.98 -9.40 -21.01
N GLN A 105 -3.23 -8.89 -21.04
CA GLN A 105 -4.17 -9.13 -22.15
C GLN A 105 -3.57 -8.73 -23.52
N LEU A 106 -2.91 -7.57 -23.61
CA LEU A 106 -2.24 -7.12 -24.83
C LEU A 106 -1.02 -7.97 -25.18
N ALA A 107 -0.24 -8.38 -24.18
CA ALA A 107 0.97 -9.18 -24.36
C ALA A 107 0.66 -10.60 -24.86
N THR A 108 -0.27 -11.31 -24.21
CA THR A 108 -0.72 -12.64 -24.65
C THR A 108 -1.46 -12.58 -26.00
N ALA A 109 -2.23 -11.52 -26.27
CA ALA A 109 -2.82 -11.31 -27.61
C ALA A 109 -1.78 -11.07 -28.72
N ALA A 110 -0.56 -10.65 -28.36
CA ALA A 110 0.58 -10.52 -29.26
C ALA A 110 1.52 -11.75 -29.25
N GLY A 111 1.25 -12.76 -28.42
CA GLY A 111 2.10 -13.95 -28.26
C GLY A 111 3.41 -13.69 -27.50
N ASN A 112 3.45 -12.69 -26.62
CA ASN A 112 4.59 -12.35 -25.77
C ASN A 112 4.28 -12.67 -24.29
N ASP A 113 4.25 -13.95 -23.94
CA ASP A 113 3.91 -14.39 -22.58
C ASP A 113 5.01 -14.07 -21.55
N ASP A 114 6.27 -13.96 -21.99
CA ASP A 114 7.45 -13.56 -21.21
C ASP A 114 7.38 -12.10 -20.69
N PHE A 115 6.50 -11.27 -21.24
CA PHE A 115 6.37 -9.85 -20.90
C PHE A 115 6.08 -9.63 -19.40
N ARG A 116 6.99 -8.98 -18.68
CA ARG A 116 6.98 -9.00 -17.21
C ARG A 116 6.33 -7.74 -16.61
N VAL A 117 5.20 -7.93 -15.94
CA VAL A 117 4.40 -6.87 -15.30
C VAL A 117 4.30 -7.15 -13.81
N LEU A 118 4.76 -6.20 -12.98
CA LEU A 118 4.82 -6.33 -11.53
C LEU A 118 4.05 -5.22 -10.82
N VAL A 119 3.26 -5.57 -9.81
CA VAL A 119 2.43 -4.67 -9.00
C VAL A 119 2.92 -4.70 -7.54
N LEU A 120 3.48 -3.59 -7.06
CA LEU A 120 3.81 -3.39 -5.64
C LEU A 120 2.61 -2.80 -4.90
N GLU A 121 2.15 -3.44 -3.82
CA GLU A 121 1.18 -2.87 -2.89
C GLU A 121 1.68 -2.98 -1.44
N LYS A 122 1.57 -1.87 -0.70
CA LYS A 122 1.96 -1.77 0.71
C LYS A 122 1.04 -2.59 1.63
N ALA A 123 -0.25 -2.71 1.31
CA ALA A 123 -1.22 -3.46 2.09
C ALA A 123 -0.82 -4.94 2.26
N GLY A 124 -0.97 -5.49 3.45
CA GLY A 124 -0.63 -6.89 3.75
C GLY A 124 -1.42 -7.89 2.89
N GLU A 125 -2.70 -7.60 2.63
CA GLU A 125 -3.46 -8.22 1.55
C GLU A 125 -4.07 -7.16 0.62
N LEU A 126 -4.30 -7.52 -0.65
CA LEU A 126 -5.01 -6.65 -1.59
C LEU A 126 -6.41 -6.33 -1.06
N GLY A 127 -6.77 -5.04 -1.08
CA GLY A 127 -8.04 -4.54 -0.57
C GLY A 127 -7.99 -3.96 0.83
N ASP A 128 -7.00 -4.29 1.66
CA ASP A 128 -6.96 -3.84 3.07
C ASP A 128 -6.88 -2.31 3.22
N HIS A 129 -6.16 -1.63 2.33
CA HIS A 129 -6.06 -0.15 2.33
C HIS A 129 -7.17 0.56 1.52
N ILE A 130 -8.21 -0.16 1.09
CA ILE A 130 -9.24 0.36 0.16
C ILE A 130 -10.50 0.82 0.91
N VAL A 131 -10.60 2.14 1.13
CA VAL A 131 -11.79 2.79 1.72
C VAL A 131 -12.61 3.49 0.64
N SER A 132 -13.86 3.05 0.44
CA SER A 132 -14.87 3.76 -0.34
C SER A 132 -16.28 3.33 0.06
N GLY A 133 -17.28 4.21 -0.10
CA GLY A 133 -18.70 3.81 -0.03
C GLY A 133 -19.15 3.06 -1.29
N ASN A 134 -18.58 3.41 -2.44
CA ASN A 134 -18.63 2.72 -3.75
C ASN A 134 -20.01 2.26 -4.27
N VAL A 135 -20.69 3.16 -4.98
CA VAL A 135 -21.69 2.78 -6.00
C VAL A 135 -21.00 2.76 -7.36
N ILE A 136 -20.50 1.60 -7.80
CA ILE A 136 -19.70 1.45 -9.02
C ILE A 136 -20.55 1.69 -10.29
N GLU A 137 -19.99 2.43 -11.25
CA GLU A 137 -20.47 2.43 -12.62
C GLU A 137 -19.75 1.30 -13.37
N PRO A 138 -20.45 0.27 -13.87
CA PRO A 138 -19.81 -0.95 -14.37
C PRO A 138 -19.09 -0.77 -15.70
N SER A 139 -19.28 0.38 -16.37
CA SER A 139 -18.90 0.61 -17.76
C SER A 139 -17.40 0.46 -18.08
N ALA A 140 -16.52 0.48 -17.08
CA ALA A 140 -15.08 0.20 -17.22
C ALA A 140 -14.70 -1.26 -16.93
N LEU A 141 -15.47 -1.95 -16.06
CA LEU A 141 -15.25 -3.36 -15.73
C LEU A 141 -15.85 -4.26 -16.82
N ASP A 142 -17.00 -3.86 -17.37
CA ASP A 142 -17.61 -4.43 -18.59
C ASP A 142 -16.68 -4.37 -19.83
N GLU A 143 -15.71 -3.44 -19.81
CA GLU A 143 -14.74 -3.19 -20.88
C GLU A 143 -13.43 -3.98 -20.69
N LEU A 144 -13.07 -4.31 -19.44
CA LEU A 144 -11.84 -5.02 -19.07
C LEU A 144 -12.05 -6.54 -18.92
N LEU A 145 -13.16 -6.95 -18.30
CA LEU A 145 -13.54 -8.33 -17.97
C LEU A 145 -15.05 -8.50 -18.25
N PRO A 146 -15.49 -8.64 -19.53
CA PRO A 146 -16.90 -8.54 -19.91
C PRO A 146 -17.84 -9.56 -19.23
N ASP A 147 -17.29 -10.67 -18.77
CA ASP A 147 -17.96 -11.81 -18.14
C ASP A 147 -17.98 -11.75 -16.60
N TRP A 148 -17.52 -10.67 -15.97
CA TRP A 148 -17.35 -10.52 -14.50
C TRP A 148 -18.62 -10.74 -13.66
N ARG A 149 -19.81 -10.71 -14.29
CA ARG A 149 -21.13 -10.98 -13.68
C ARG A 149 -21.78 -12.29 -14.14
N SER A 150 -21.26 -12.94 -15.18
CA SER A 150 -21.98 -14.04 -15.85
C SER A 150 -22.20 -15.21 -14.90
N GLU A 151 -23.41 -15.80 -14.88
CA GLU A 151 -23.69 -17.01 -14.11
C GLU A 151 -22.77 -18.18 -14.50
N ASP A 152 -22.37 -18.23 -15.78
CA ASP A 152 -21.47 -19.26 -16.33
C ASP A 152 -20.00 -19.09 -15.89
N ASN A 153 -19.62 -17.91 -15.37
CA ASN A 153 -18.26 -17.63 -14.93
C ASN A 153 -18.09 -18.02 -13.45
N LEU A 154 -17.45 -19.15 -13.19
CA LEU A 154 -17.13 -19.62 -11.82
C LEU A 154 -16.27 -18.62 -11.02
N ASN A 155 -15.48 -17.79 -11.71
CA ASN A 155 -14.64 -16.74 -11.14
C ASN A 155 -15.32 -15.35 -11.12
N ARG A 156 -16.65 -15.26 -11.30
CA ARG A 156 -17.40 -13.99 -11.25
C ARG A 156 -17.32 -13.29 -9.89
N PHE A 157 -17.50 -11.97 -9.87
CA PHE A 157 -17.63 -11.23 -8.62
C PHE A 157 -19.07 -11.34 -8.09
N ALA A 158 -19.28 -12.17 -7.06
CA ALA A 158 -20.60 -12.54 -6.57
C ALA A 158 -21.33 -11.44 -5.75
N ASP A 159 -20.60 -10.64 -4.96
CA ASP A 159 -21.16 -9.72 -3.95
C ASP A 159 -21.70 -8.41 -4.55
N ILE A 160 -22.68 -8.51 -5.46
CA ILE A 160 -23.28 -7.38 -6.17
C ILE A 160 -24.69 -7.06 -5.68
N THR A 161 -24.93 -5.81 -5.28
CA THR A 161 -26.30 -5.30 -5.04
C THR A 161 -26.66 -4.28 -6.11
N PRO A 162 -27.66 -4.54 -6.98
CA PRO A 162 -28.15 -3.54 -7.94
C PRO A 162 -28.69 -2.30 -7.21
N ALA A 163 -28.35 -1.10 -7.67
CA ALA A 163 -28.95 0.14 -7.18
C ALA A 163 -30.39 0.28 -7.72
N LYS A 164 -31.36 0.43 -6.82
CA LYS A 164 -32.81 0.44 -7.11
C LYS A 164 -33.45 1.80 -6.83
N GLU A 165 -33.12 2.41 -5.69
CA GLU A 165 -33.67 3.68 -5.23
C GLU A 165 -32.54 4.71 -5.01
N ASP A 166 -32.76 5.94 -5.46
CA ASP A 166 -31.85 7.08 -5.27
C ASP A 166 -32.58 8.19 -4.50
N HIS A 167 -32.12 8.51 -3.30
CA HIS A 167 -32.61 9.66 -2.54
C HIS A 167 -31.50 10.70 -2.32
N MET A 168 -31.83 11.97 -2.51
CA MET A 168 -30.95 13.10 -2.24
C MET A 168 -31.66 14.09 -1.32
N PHE A 169 -31.01 14.46 -0.20
CA PHE A 169 -31.62 15.31 0.82
C PHE A 169 -30.76 16.52 1.19
N PHE A 170 -31.41 17.66 1.44
CA PHE A 170 -30.86 18.74 2.25
C PHE A 170 -31.28 18.51 3.70
N MET A 171 -30.31 18.19 4.55
CA MET A 171 -30.52 17.93 5.97
C MET A 171 -30.55 19.25 6.76
N THR A 172 -31.58 19.42 7.57
CA THR A 172 -31.59 20.33 8.72
C THR A 172 -31.24 19.55 9.98
N LYS A 173 -31.28 20.16 11.18
CA LYS A 173 -31.00 19.42 12.43
C LYS A 173 -31.99 18.27 12.68
N ASN A 174 -33.24 18.41 12.24
CA ASN A 174 -34.34 17.50 12.57
C ASN A 174 -35.06 16.90 11.35
N ASN A 175 -34.96 17.52 10.16
CA ASN A 175 -35.73 17.16 8.97
C ASN A 175 -34.82 16.96 7.76
N ALA A 176 -35.08 15.91 6.97
CA ALA A 176 -34.52 15.67 5.65
C ALA A 176 -35.45 16.26 4.57
N LEU A 177 -35.02 17.30 3.85
CA LEU A 177 -35.78 17.92 2.77
C LEU A 177 -35.36 17.32 1.42
N PRO A 178 -36.25 16.74 0.61
CA PRO A 178 -35.87 16.11 -0.65
C PRO A 178 -35.36 17.15 -1.67
N LEU A 179 -34.25 16.82 -2.34
CA LEU A 179 -33.70 17.59 -3.46
C LEU A 179 -33.93 16.84 -4.78
N PRO A 180 -34.15 17.55 -5.91
CA PRO A 180 -34.16 16.93 -7.22
C PRO A 180 -32.73 16.43 -7.55
N LYS A 181 -32.56 15.12 -7.77
CA LYS A 181 -31.24 14.55 -8.09
C LYS A 181 -30.76 15.03 -9.47
N PRO A 182 -29.52 15.57 -9.59
CA PRO A 182 -28.95 15.91 -10.89
C PRO A 182 -28.93 14.71 -11.84
N PRO A 183 -29.13 14.87 -13.17
CA PRO A 183 -29.13 13.74 -14.11
C PRO A 183 -27.84 12.91 -14.08
N GLN A 184 -26.72 13.54 -13.72
CA GLN A 184 -25.41 12.93 -13.55
C GLN A 184 -25.35 11.95 -12.35
N MET A 185 -26.19 12.14 -11.33
CA MET A 185 -26.23 11.32 -10.10
C MET A 185 -27.19 10.13 -10.18
N ASN A 186 -27.78 9.84 -11.34
CA ASN A 186 -28.70 8.72 -11.51
C ASN A 186 -27.95 7.37 -11.41
N ASN A 187 -28.36 6.47 -10.51
CA ASN A 187 -27.70 5.17 -10.33
C ASN A 187 -28.37 3.98 -11.02
N HIS A 188 -29.36 4.22 -11.89
CA HIS A 188 -29.93 3.17 -12.73
C HIS A 188 -28.83 2.44 -13.56
N GLY A 189 -28.70 1.12 -13.37
CA GLY A 189 -27.69 0.29 -14.02
C GLY A 189 -26.35 0.18 -13.28
N ASN A 190 -26.23 0.83 -12.11
CA ASN A 190 -25.04 0.78 -11.25
C ASN A 190 -25.23 -0.23 -10.09
N TYR A 191 -24.13 -0.58 -9.42
CA TYR A 191 -24.12 -1.55 -8.33
C TYR A 191 -23.49 -0.96 -7.07
N ILE A 192 -24.02 -1.34 -5.90
CA ILE A 192 -23.42 -1.08 -4.59
C ILE A 192 -22.60 -2.33 -4.26
N ILE A 193 -21.27 -2.18 -4.10
CA ILE A 193 -20.34 -3.30 -3.86
C ILE A 193 -19.23 -2.89 -2.90
N SER A 194 -18.68 -3.85 -2.16
CA SER A 194 -17.53 -3.58 -1.27
C SER A 194 -16.23 -3.52 -2.07
N LEU A 195 -15.67 -2.30 -2.20
CA LEU A 195 -14.52 -2.04 -3.09
C LEU A 195 -13.23 -2.77 -2.65
N ASN A 196 -13.06 -3.07 -1.37
CA ASN A 196 -11.96 -3.92 -0.87
C ASN A 196 -12.03 -5.34 -1.47
N GLN A 197 -13.20 -5.99 -1.43
CA GLN A 197 -13.39 -7.31 -2.03
C GLN A 197 -13.26 -7.27 -3.55
N MET A 198 -13.76 -6.22 -4.20
CA MET A 198 -13.56 -6.04 -5.66
C MET A 198 -12.08 -5.89 -6.03
N VAL A 199 -11.27 -5.22 -5.20
CA VAL A 199 -9.82 -5.08 -5.41
C VAL A 199 -9.09 -6.40 -5.15
N LYS A 200 -9.47 -7.16 -4.12
CA LYS A 200 -8.94 -8.51 -3.87
C LYS A 200 -9.23 -9.45 -5.05
N TRP A 201 -10.47 -9.46 -5.52
CA TRP A 201 -10.90 -10.20 -6.71
C TRP A 201 -10.17 -9.76 -7.99
N LEU A 202 -9.97 -8.46 -8.22
CA LEU A 202 -9.14 -7.97 -9.34
C LEU A 202 -7.68 -8.40 -9.21
N GLY A 203 -7.19 -8.62 -7.99
CA GLY A 203 -5.88 -9.22 -7.73
C GLY A 203 -5.78 -10.63 -8.29
N GLU A 204 -6.69 -11.50 -7.88
CA GLU A 204 -6.78 -12.88 -8.38
C GLU A 204 -6.89 -12.93 -9.92
N ARG A 205 -7.69 -12.03 -10.54
CA ARG A 205 -7.81 -11.93 -12.01
C ARG A 205 -6.54 -11.38 -12.68
N ALA A 206 -5.70 -10.64 -11.96
CA ALA A 206 -4.39 -10.19 -12.44
C ALA A 206 -3.34 -11.32 -12.34
N GLU A 207 -3.32 -12.04 -11.22
CA GLU A 207 -2.48 -13.24 -11.04
C GLU A 207 -2.82 -14.33 -12.07
N GLU A 208 -4.11 -14.55 -12.36
CA GLU A 208 -4.57 -15.45 -13.44
C GLU A 208 -4.15 -14.98 -14.84
N ALA A 209 -3.93 -13.68 -15.04
CA ALA A 209 -3.34 -13.13 -16.26
C ALA A 209 -1.80 -13.17 -16.27
N GLY A 210 -1.16 -13.74 -15.24
CA GLY A 210 0.29 -13.84 -15.10
C GLY A 210 0.97 -12.54 -14.66
N VAL A 211 0.26 -11.63 -14.00
CA VAL A 211 0.85 -10.46 -13.33
C VAL A 211 1.50 -10.90 -12.02
N GLU A 212 2.71 -10.42 -11.74
CA GLU A 212 3.34 -10.59 -10.43
C GLU A 212 2.79 -9.54 -9.46
N VAL A 213 1.97 -9.96 -8.49
CA VAL A 213 1.37 -9.04 -7.50
C VAL A 213 2.01 -9.28 -6.14
N TYR A 214 2.71 -8.26 -5.63
CA TYR A 214 3.49 -8.31 -4.40
C TYR A 214 2.82 -7.42 -3.34
N PRO A 215 1.80 -7.92 -2.61
CA PRO A 215 1.26 -7.27 -1.43
C PRO A 215 2.26 -7.36 -0.26
N GLY A 216 2.20 -6.40 0.65
CA GLY A 216 3.16 -6.24 1.74
C GLY A 216 4.46 -5.52 1.38
N PHE A 217 4.60 -4.97 0.16
CA PHE A 217 5.83 -4.30 -0.30
C PHE A 217 5.56 -2.82 -0.61
N ALA A 218 6.04 -1.92 0.24
CA ALA A 218 5.80 -0.49 0.11
C ALA A 218 6.90 0.19 -0.71
N ALA A 219 6.59 0.65 -1.93
CA ALA A 219 7.48 1.50 -2.70
C ALA A 219 7.71 2.85 -1.98
N SER A 220 8.94 3.10 -1.52
CA SER A 220 9.28 4.24 -0.67
C SER A 220 10.16 5.29 -1.35
N GLU A 221 10.93 4.89 -2.36
CA GLU A 221 11.91 5.73 -3.07
C GLU A 221 11.75 5.59 -4.58
N ILE A 222 11.98 6.67 -5.34
CA ILE A 222 11.97 6.65 -6.81
C ILE A 222 13.41 6.61 -7.29
N LEU A 223 13.72 5.63 -8.14
CA LEU A 223 15.04 5.47 -8.74
C LEU A 223 15.11 6.28 -10.05
N TYR A 224 16.23 6.97 -10.26
CA TYR A 224 16.45 7.79 -11.43
C TYR A 224 17.80 7.48 -12.09
N ASN A 225 17.82 7.52 -13.43
CA ASN A 225 19.07 7.46 -14.18
C ASN A 225 19.87 8.79 -14.04
N HIS A 226 21.08 8.82 -14.60
CA HIS A 226 21.97 9.99 -14.57
C HIS A 226 21.44 11.22 -15.35
N GLU A 227 20.48 11.02 -16.26
CA GLU A 227 19.78 12.09 -17.00
C GLU A 227 18.56 12.62 -16.20
N GLY A 228 18.22 11.97 -15.08
CA GLY A 228 17.11 12.31 -14.19
C GLY A 228 15.78 11.63 -14.53
N VAL A 229 15.74 10.75 -15.54
CA VAL A 229 14.58 9.93 -15.98
C VAL A 229 14.25 8.88 -14.91
N VAL A 230 12.97 8.50 -14.73
CA VAL A 230 12.60 7.42 -13.79
C VAL A 230 13.07 6.07 -14.34
N GLN A 231 13.86 5.36 -13.55
CA GLN A 231 14.35 4.00 -13.84
C GLN A 231 13.57 2.92 -13.07
N GLY A 232 12.83 3.30 -12.02
CA GLY A 232 12.09 2.35 -11.18
C GLY A 232 11.73 2.91 -9.80
N VAL A 233 11.52 2.02 -8.84
CA VAL A 233 11.38 2.35 -7.41
C VAL A 233 12.17 1.39 -6.53
N ALA A 234 12.45 1.77 -5.29
CA ALA A 234 12.86 0.83 -4.25
C ALA A 234 11.78 0.69 -3.19
N THR A 235 11.68 -0.50 -2.58
CA THR A 235 10.82 -0.72 -1.43
C THR A 235 11.43 -0.12 -0.16
N ASN A 236 10.63 -0.02 0.90
CA ASN A 236 11.11 0.36 2.22
C ASN A 236 12.20 -0.60 2.71
N ASP A 237 13.15 -0.07 3.47
CA ASP A 237 14.03 -0.87 4.33
C ASP A 237 13.19 -1.43 5.52
N LEU A 238 13.61 -2.55 6.08
CA LEU A 238 12.99 -3.22 7.23
C LEU A 238 13.96 -3.25 8.43
N GLY A 239 13.41 -3.40 9.64
CA GLY A 239 14.25 -3.58 10.83
C GLY A 239 15.11 -2.37 11.21
N ILE A 240 14.59 -1.15 11.02
CA ILE A 240 15.15 0.08 11.58
C ILE A 240 14.38 0.44 12.86
N SER A 241 15.07 0.91 13.90
CA SER A 241 14.48 1.39 15.17
C SER A 241 13.87 2.79 15.05
N ARG A 242 13.13 3.21 16.07
CA ARG A 242 12.52 4.55 16.17
C ARG A 242 13.53 5.69 16.09
N GLU A 243 14.77 5.47 16.52
CA GLU A 243 15.89 6.42 16.47
C GLU A 243 16.63 6.41 15.12
N GLY A 244 16.19 5.59 14.15
CA GLY A 244 16.84 5.46 12.85
C GLY A 244 18.06 4.53 12.84
N LYS A 245 18.26 3.71 13.88
CA LYS A 245 19.35 2.72 13.95
C LYS A 245 18.91 1.39 13.34
N ALA A 246 19.80 0.70 12.64
CA ALA A 246 19.55 -0.69 12.23
C ALA A 246 19.44 -1.62 13.46
N LYS A 247 18.48 -2.53 13.44
CA LYS A 247 18.35 -3.64 14.40
C LYS A 247 19.14 -4.86 13.90
N ASP A 248 19.27 -5.88 14.74
CA ASP A 248 19.82 -7.19 14.36
C ASP A 248 19.03 -7.88 13.21
N SER A 249 17.79 -7.43 12.96
CA SER A 249 16.91 -7.86 11.88
C SER A 249 16.79 -6.84 10.75
N PHE A 250 17.80 -5.99 10.54
CA PHE A 250 17.81 -5.03 9.43
C PHE A 250 17.94 -5.74 8.08
N GLU A 251 17.08 -5.35 7.14
CA GLU A 251 17.07 -5.83 5.75
C GLU A 251 16.83 -4.63 4.84
N ARG A 252 17.67 -4.42 3.82
CA ARG A 252 17.57 -3.25 2.94
C ARG A 252 16.54 -3.51 1.84
N GLY A 253 15.70 -2.52 1.55
CA GLY A 253 14.63 -2.64 0.56
C GLY A 253 15.16 -2.92 -0.85
N MET A 254 14.41 -3.71 -1.62
CA MET A 254 14.77 -4.16 -2.96
C MET A 254 14.51 -3.08 -4.01
N GLU A 255 15.35 -3.00 -5.04
CA GLU A 255 15.14 -2.15 -6.22
C GLU A 255 14.39 -2.89 -7.32
N PHE A 256 13.36 -2.25 -7.89
CA PHE A 256 12.65 -2.75 -9.06
C PHE A 256 12.88 -1.78 -10.22
N HIS A 257 13.72 -2.17 -11.17
CA HIS A 257 14.05 -1.39 -12.36
C HIS A 257 13.06 -1.74 -13.49
N ALA A 258 12.56 -0.74 -14.19
CA ALA A 258 11.49 -0.92 -15.18
C ALA A 258 11.60 0.03 -16.38
N ARG A 259 11.17 -0.44 -17.56
CA ARG A 259 11.10 0.39 -18.78
C ARG A 259 9.98 1.44 -18.68
N VAL A 260 8.93 1.15 -17.92
CA VAL A 260 7.87 2.09 -17.52
C VAL A 260 7.45 1.87 -16.07
N THR A 261 7.37 2.95 -15.29
CA THR A 261 6.81 2.96 -13.93
C THR A 261 5.46 3.70 -13.91
N LEU A 262 4.36 2.99 -13.61
CA LEU A 262 3.01 3.54 -13.52
C LEU A 262 2.62 3.77 -12.05
N LEU A 263 2.31 5.01 -11.68
CA LEU A 263 1.96 5.37 -10.30
C LEU A 263 0.44 5.39 -10.08
N GLY A 264 -0.04 4.35 -9.41
CA GLY A 264 -1.44 4.10 -9.05
C GLY A 264 -1.75 4.23 -7.55
N GLU A 265 -0.87 4.86 -6.74
CA GLU A 265 -1.00 5.07 -5.28
C GLU A 265 -2.33 5.69 -4.79
N GLY A 266 -3.14 6.19 -5.72
CA GLY A 266 -4.43 6.82 -5.46
C GLY A 266 -4.28 8.21 -4.84
N CYS A 267 -5.27 8.61 -4.05
CA CYS A 267 -5.36 9.97 -3.54
C CYS A 267 -4.16 10.33 -2.65
N HIS A 268 -3.44 11.37 -3.07
CA HIS A 268 -2.23 11.89 -2.41
C HIS A 268 -1.14 10.81 -2.21
N GLY A 269 -0.69 10.24 -3.32
CA GLY A 269 0.47 9.36 -3.39
C GLY A 269 1.77 10.01 -2.91
N SER A 270 2.55 9.23 -2.16
CA SER A 270 3.84 9.56 -1.53
C SER A 270 4.97 9.72 -2.56
N LEU A 271 4.97 8.90 -3.61
CA LEU A 271 5.90 9.03 -4.75
C LEU A 271 5.33 10.01 -5.78
N SER A 272 4.03 9.96 -6.01
CA SER A 272 3.28 10.83 -6.91
C SER A 272 3.49 12.32 -6.58
N LYS A 273 3.46 12.71 -5.29
CA LYS A 273 3.74 14.10 -4.89
C LYS A 273 5.19 14.53 -5.16
N GLN A 274 6.15 13.60 -5.12
CA GLN A 274 7.55 13.85 -5.45
C GLN A 274 7.75 14.01 -6.96
N ILE A 275 7.16 13.11 -7.76
CA ILE A 275 7.16 13.15 -9.24
C ILE A 275 6.52 14.45 -9.75
N ILE A 276 5.33 14.81 -9.24
CA ILE A 276 4.63 16.04 -9.61
C ILE A 276 5.49 17.28 -9.34
N LYS A 277 6.26 17.27 -8.25
CA LYS A 277 7.17 18.35 -7.88
C LYS A 277 8.47 18.35 -8.72
N LYS A 278 9.09 17.19 -8.97
CA LYS A 278 10.36 17.08 -9.71
C LYS A 278 10.24 17.55 -11.16
N TYR A 279 9.15 17.18 -11.83
CA TYR A 279 8.91 17.48 -13.25
C TYR A 279 7.93 18.64 -13.50
N ASP A 280 7.57 19.39 -12.44
CA ASP A 280 6.59 20.50 -12.48
C ASP A 280 5.28 20.14 -13.23
N LEU A 281 4.73 18.95 -12.93
CA LEU A 281 3.57 18.41 -13.66
C LEU A 281 2.27 19.22 -13.43
N ARG A 282 2.27 20.25 -12.56
CA ARG A 282 1.14 21.14 -12.31
C ARG A 282 1.33 22.56 -12.85
N ARG A 283 2.40 22.86 -13.59
CA ARG A 283 2.66 24.18 -14.20
C ARG A 283 1.44 24.79 -14.91
N ASP A 284 0.74 23.96 -15.68
CA ASP A 284 -0.35 24.35 -16.56
C ASP A 284 -1.75 23.97 -16.00
N SER A 285 -1.83 23.60 -14.71
CA SER A 285 -3.08 23.26 -14.01
C SER A 285 -3.17 23.92 -12.62
N GLN A 286 -4.30 23.73 -11.93
CA GLN A 286 -4.49 24.28 -10.58
C GLN A 286 -4.01 23.28 -9.51
N HIS A 287 -3.84 23.77 -8.28
CA HIS A 287 -3.65 22.88 -7.14
C HIS A 287 -4.83 21.91 -7.03
N GLN A 288 -4.55 20.68 -6.58
CA GLN A 288 -5.60 19.72 -6.22
C GLN A 288 -6.19 20.15 -4.87
N THR A 289 -7.51 20.19 -4.79
CA THR A 289 -8.25 20.24 -3.53
C THR A 289 -8.74 18.84 -3.17
N TYR A 290 -8.98 18.61 -1.89
CA TYR A 290 -9.24 17.28 -1.33
C TYR A 290 -10.39 17.33 -0.32
N GLY A 291 -10.97 16.16 -0.05
CA GLY A 291 -11.94 15.95 1.02
C GLY A 291 -11.55 14.73 1.85
N LEU A 292 -11.84 14.73 3.15
CA LEU A 292 -11.72 13.55 4.00
C LEU A 292 -13.06 12.81 4.03
N GLY A 293 -13.08 11.59 3.48
CA GLY A 293 -14.18 10.66 3.65
C GLY A 293 -13.95 9.78 4.87
N ILE A 294 -14.92 9.77 5.80
CA ILE A 294 -14.98 8.84 6.93
C ILE A 294 -16.13 7.86 6.70
N LYS A 295 -15.86 6.56 6.86
CA LYS A 295 -16.79 5.45 6.60
C LYS A 295 -16.95 4.58 7.84
N GLU A 296 -18.19 4.14 8.09
CA GLU A 296 -18.48 2.95 8.89
C GLU A 296 -19.30 1.96 8.06
N VAL A 297 -19.16 0.66 8.34
CA VAL A 297 -20.07 -0.39 7.85
C VAL A 297 -20.85 -0.92 9.04
N TRP A 298 -22.16 -1.08 8.86
CA TRP A 298 -23.09 -1.53 9.89
C TRP A 298 -23.89 -2.74 9.44
N GLU A 299 -24.11 -3.66 10.36
CA GLU A 299 -25.14 -4.71 10.30
C GLU A 299 -26.40 -4.10 10.94
N VAL A 300 -27.52 -4.04 10.21
CA VAL A 300 -28.78 -3.39 10.70
C VAL A 300 -29.94 -4.39 10.82
N GLN A 301 -31.00 -3.97 11.50
CA GLN A 301 -32.21 -4.79 11.65
C GLN A 301 -32.89 -5.02 10.28
N PRO A 302 -33.29 -6.26 9.93
CA PRO A 302 -33.86 -6.56 8.61
C PRO A 302 -35.08 -5.71 8.24
N GLU A 303 -35.89 -5.33 9.22
CA GLU A 303 -37.09 -4.50 9.08
C GLU A 303 -36.76 -3.06 8.64
N LYS A 304 -35.51 -2.62 8.89
CA LYS A 304 -34.97 -1.30 8.54
C LYS A 304 -34.13 -1.35 7.26
N PHE A 305 -33.82 -2.54 6.75
CA PHE A 305 -32.96 -2.74 5.60
C PHE A 305 -33.72 -2.61 4.27
N LYS A 306 -33.11 -1.92 3.29
CA LYS A 306 -33.70 -1.66 1.97
C LYS A 306 -32.69 -1.97 0.86
N SER A 307 -32.46 -3.26 0.59
CA SER A 307 -31.53 -3.76 -0.44
C SER A 307 -31.56 -2.92 -1.73
N GLY A 308 -30.45 -2.28 -2.07
CA GLY A 308 -30.32 -1.44 -3.27
C GLY A 308 -30.68 0.04 -3.11
N LEU A 309 -31.00 0.50 -1.90
CA LEU A 309 -31.21 1.92 -1.61
C LEU A 309 -29.88 2.67 -1.51
N VAL A 310 -29.80 3.79 -2.25
CA VAL A 310 -28.70 4.76 -2.26
C VAL A 310 -29.21 6.10 -1.74
N VAL A 311 -28.64 6.60 -0.64
CA VAL A 311 -28.97 7.92 -0.07
C VAL A 311 -27.74 8.83 -0.04
N HIS A 312 -27.92 10.08 -0.48
CA HIS A 312 -26.97 11.18 -0.34
C HIS A 312 -27.58 12.34 0.46
N SER A 313 -26.77 13.00 1.28
CA SER A 313 -27.19 14.13 2.11
C SER A 313 -26.22 15.32 2.01
N MET A 314 -26.75 16.53 2.11
CA MET A 314 -25.99 17.79 2.18
C MET A 314 -26.56 18.69 3.27
N GLY A 315 -25.76 19.62 3.81
CA GLY A 315 -26.20 20.51 4.90
C GLY A 315 -25.81 19.96 6.27
N TYR A 316 -26.78 19.85 7.20
CA TYR A 316 -26.52 19.36 8.55
C TYR A 316 -25.83 17.98 8.52
N PRO A 317 -24.74 17.76 9.28
CA PRO A 317 -24.30 18.54 10.44
C PRO A 317 -23.34 19.71 10.14
N LEU A 318 -22.87 19.86 8.89
CA LEU A 318 -21.84 20.80 8.48
C LEU A 318 -22.34 22.26 8.44
N PRO A 319 -21.46 23.26 8.68
CA PRO A 319 -21.79 24.67 8.52
C PRO A 319 -21.80 25.09 7.04
N LYS A 320 -22.47 26.21 6.74
CA LYS A 320 -22.74 26.70 5.36
C LYS A 320 -21.50 26.95 4.48
N ASP A 321 -20.35 27.12 5.10
CA ASP A 321 -19.04 27.49 4.55
C ASP A 321 -18.05 26.33 4.54
N THR A 322 -18.49 25.12 4.90
CA THR A 322 -17.74 23.87 4.73
C THR A 322 -18.39 23.04 3.64
N TYR A 323 -17.62 22.65 2.62
CA TYR A 323 -18.09 21.68 1.62
C TYR A 323 -18.14 20.27 2.23
N GLY A 324 -19.11 19.47 1.81
CA GLY A 324 -19.23 18.09 2.23
C GLY A 324 -20.65 17.54 2.09
N GLY A 325 -20.81 16.27 2.46
CA GLY A 325 -22.07 15.55 2.37
C GLY A 325 -21.97 14.12 2.91
N GLY A 326 -23.08 13.62 3.43
CA GLY A 326 -23.18 12.26 3.96
C GLY A 326 -23.70 11.27 2.92
N TRP A 327 -23.47 9.98 3.18
CA TRP A 327 -24.07 8.89 2.41
C TRP A 327 -24.60 7.77 3.31
N MET A 328 -25.53 6.98 2.76
CA MET A 328 -26.02 5.72 3.32
C MET A 328 -26.42 4.80 2.17
N TYR A 329 -25.75 3.66 2.01
CA TYR A 329 -26.01 2.68 0.94
C TYR A 329 -26.32 1.31 1.54
N HIS A 330 -27.41 0.67 1.11
CA HIS A 330 -27.86 -0.64 1.59
C HIS A 330 -27.46 -1.75 0.61
N PHE A 331 -26.59 -2.67 1.04
CA PHE A 331 -25.97 -3.71 0.21
C PHE A 331 -25.90 -5.06 0.92
N GLY A 332 -25.68 -6.14 0.16
CA GLY A 332 -25.61 -7.51 0.67
C GLY A 332 -26.84 -7.90 1.49
N ASP A 333 -26.62 -8.73 2.52
CA ASP A 333 -27.63 -9.12 3.49
C ASP A 333 -27.54 -8.21 4.73
N ASN A 334 -28.48 -7.27 4.86
CA ASN A 334 -28.61 -6.35 6.00
C ASN A 334 -27.42 -5.41 6.27
N MET A 335 -26.52 -5.22 5.30
CA MET A 335 -25.33 -4.36 5.46
C MET A 335 -25.55 -2.93 4.97
N VAL A 336 -25.16 -1.94 5.77
CA VAL A 336 -25.30 -0.53 5.44
C VAL A 336 -23.95 0.17 5.52
N SER A 337 -23.51 0.74 4.38
CA SER A 337 -22.33 1.60 4.32
C SER A 337 -22.78 3.04 4.56
N ILE A 338 -22.32 3.64 5.65
CA ILE A 338 -22.53 5.06 5.93
C ILE A 338 -21.21 5.82 5.93
N GLY A 339 -21.30 7.14 5.76
CA GLY A 339 -20.14 8.01 5.92
C GLY A 339 -20.43 9.48 5.70
N LEU A 340 -19.41 10.30 5.93
CA LEU A 340 -19.40 11.74 5.72
C LEU A 340 -18.12 12.14 4.98
N VAL A 341 -18.27 12.91 3.91
CA VAL A 341 -17.17 13.66 3.29
C VAL A 341 -17.15 15.08 3.86
N VAL A 342 -15.96 15.57 4.22
CA VAL A 342 -15.70 16.97 4.58
C VAL A 342 -14.56 17.50 3.71
N GLY A 343 -14.83 18.53 2.91
CA GLY A 343 -13.84 19.21 2.08
C GLY A 343 -12.77 19.86 2.95
N LEU A 344 -11.49 19.62 2.64
CA LEU A 344 -10.36 20.08 3.45
C LEU A 344 -10.07 21.58 3.29
N ASP A 345 -10.80 22.29 2.44
CA ASP A 345 -10.87 23.76 2.41
C ASP A 345 -11.71 24.37 3.55
N TYR A 346 -12.17 23.58 4.53
CA TYR A 346 -12.89 24.10 5.70
C TYR A 346 -12.05 25.13 6.50
N PRO A 347 -12.63 26.28 6.92
CA PRO A 347 -11.87 27.37 7.51
C PRO A 347 -11.68 27.27 9.04
N ASN A 348 -12.59 26.62 9.77
CA ASN A 348 -12.60 26.64 11.24
C ASN A 348 -11.68 25.54 11.84
N PRO A 349 -10.59 25.87 12.55
CA PRO A 349 -9.66 24.87 13.12
C PRO A 349 -10.25 24.09 14.31
N TRP A 350 -11.44 24.46 14.81
CA TRP A 350 -12.18 23.70 15.81
C TRP A 350 -13.08 22.61 15.21
N LEU A 351 -13.26 22.57 13.89
CA LEU A 351 -14.05 21.53 13.22
C LEU A 351 -13.28 20.21 13.21
N ALA A 352 -13.92 19.16 13.74
CA ALA A 352 -13.41 17.79 13.70
C ALA A 352 -14.29 16.96 12.75
N PRO A 353 -13.80 16.53 11.56
CA PRO A 353 -14.60 15.72 10.63
C PRO A 353 -15.13 14.44 11.26
N TYR A 354 -14.39 13.82 12.18
CA TYR A 354 -14.86 12.69 12.97
C TYR A 354 -16.04 13.08 13.89
N GLY A 355 -15.93 14.20 14.61
CA GLY A 355 -17.00 14.72 15.47
C GLY A 355 -18.27 15.08 14.70
N GLU A 356 -18.12 15.68 13.51
CA GLU A 356 -19.24 15.92 12.59
C GLU A 356 -19.88 14.61 12.11
N PHE A 357 -19.09 13.60 11.76
CA PHE A 357 -19.61 12.28 11.36
C PHE A 357 -20.37 11.57 12.50
N GLN A 358 -19.82 11.55 13.71
CA GLN A 358 -20.52 10.98 14.89
C GLN A 358 -21.82 11.76 15.19
N LYS A 359 -21.82 13.10 15.03
CA LYS A 359 -22.99 13.99 15.14
C LYS A 359 -24.02 13.80 14.02
N MET A 360 -23.61 13.40 12.81
CA MET A 360 -24.51 13.07 11.69
C MET A 360 -25.41 11.87 12.01
N LYS A 361 -24.85 10.83 12.62
CA LYS A 361 -25.57 9.58 12.92
C LYS A 361 -26.75 9.76 13.88
N HIS A 362 -26.73 10.84 14.67
CA HIS A 362 -27.83 11.25 15.56
C HIS A 362 -28.96 12.05 14.87
N HIS A 363 -28.82 12.43 13.60
CA HIS A 363 -29.93 13.00 12.83
C HIS A 363 -31.03 11.93 12.65
N PRO A 364 -32.34 12.24 12.82
CA PRO A 364 -33.41 11.24 12.84
C PRO A 364 -33.40 10.25 11.68
N TYR A 365 -33.11 10.69 10.45
CA TYR A 365 -33.02 9.82 9.27
C TYR A 365 -31.89 8.77 9.34
N TYR A 366 -30.76 9.11 9.95
CA TYR A 366 -29.66 8.15 10.16
C TYR A 366 -29.94 7.29 11.38
N LYS A 367 -30.41 7.90 12.49
CA LYS A 367 -30.75 7.18 13.72
C LYS A 367 -31.78 6.08 13.48
N ASP A 368 -32.84 6.36 12.71
CA ASP A 368 -33.91 5.39 12.42
C ASP A 368 -33.35 4.06 11.91
N VAL A 369 -32.42 4.10 10.95
CA VAL A 369 -31.79 2.90 10.36
C VAL A 369 -30.75 2.26 11.29
N LEU A 370 -30.00 3.05 12.06
CA LEU A 370 -28.86 2.57 12.86
C LEU A 370 -29.23 2.10 14.27
N GLU A 371 -30.36 2.56 14.83
CA GLU A 371 -30.78 2.22 16.20
C GLU A 371 -31.07 0.72 16.33
N GLY A 372 -30.31 0.03 17.18
CA GLY A 372 -30.37 -1.42 17.34
C GLY A 372 -29.57 -2.22 16.31
N GLY A 373 -28.78 -1.56 15.45
CA GLY A 373 -27.75 -2.19 14.62
C GLY A 373 -26.39 -2.28 15.31
N LYS A 374 -25.42 -2.89 14.62
CA LYS A 374 -24.04 -3.14 15.09
C LYS A 374 -23.02 -2.57 14.10
N CYS A 375 -22.11 -1.72 14.58
CA CYS A 375 -21.00 -1.22 13.77
C CYS A 375 -19.93 -2.32 13.62
N ILE A 376 -19.60 -2.66 12.37
CA ILE A 376 -18.74 -3.81 12.00
C ILE A 376 -17.33 -3.38 11.64
N SER A 377 -17.16 -2.31 10.88
CA SER A 377 -15.84 -1.79 10.53
C SER A 377 -15.83 -0.27 10.37
N TYR A 378 -14.63 0.30 10.49
CA TYR A 378 -14.36 1.73 10.39
C TYR A 378 -13.18 1.98 9.44
N GLY A 379 -13.22 3.09 8.70
CA GLY A 379 -12.07 3.52 7.89
C GLY A 379 -12.19 4.97 7.43
N ALA A 380 -11.07 5.58 7.10
CA ALA A 380 -11.05 6.97 6.62
C ALA A 380 -9.95 7.19 5.59
N ARG A 381 -10.25 7.93 4.52
CA ARG A 381 -9.34 8.18 3.40
C ARG A 381 -9.67 9.52 2.76
N THR A 382 -8.66 10.27 2.34
CA THR A 382 -8.90 11.44 1.51
C THR A 382 -9.28 11.03 0.09
N LEU A 383 -10.20 11.79 -0.52
CA LEU A 383 -10.54 11.78 -1.94
C LEU A 383 -10.11 13.10 -2.57
N ILE A 384 -9.95 13.13 -3.90
CA ILE A 384 -9.67 14.37 -4.64
C ILE A 384 -10.98 15.08 -5.02
N GLU A 385 -10.98 16.40 -4.98
CA GLU A 385 -12.16 17.25 -5.23
C GLU A 385 -11.94 18.30 -6.32
N GLY A 386 -10.68 18.59 -6.67
CA GLY A 386 -10.34 19.66 -7.63
C GLY A 386 -10.67 19.33 -9.09
N GLY A 387 -10.86 18.04 -9.42
CA GLY A 387 -11.40 17.59 -10.70
C GLY A 387 -10.64 18.12 -11.93
N PHE A 388 -11.39 18.48 -12.98
CA PHE A 388 -10.86 18.84 -14.31
C PHE A 388 -9.79 19.95 -14.29
N GLN A 389 -9.91 20.93 -13.39
CA GLN A 389 -8.98 22.05 -13.24
C GLN A 389 -7.62 21.64 -12.67
N SER A 390 -7.57 20.51 -11.96
CA SER A 390 -6.44 20.08 -11.13
C SER A 390 -5.77 18.81 -11.64
N ILE A 391 -6.19 18.30 -12.80
CA ILE A 391 -5.51 17.21 -13.50
C ILE A 391 -4.10 17.71 -13.89
N PRO A 392 -3.01 17.04 -13.48
CA PRO A 392 -1.65 17.41 -13.85
C PRO A 392 -1.34 16.94 -15.29
N LYS A 393 -0.16 17.28 -15.79
CA LYS A 393 0.45 16.52 -16.88
C LYS A 393 0.58 15.05 -16.45
N LEU A 394 0.11 14.13 -17.28
CA LEU A 394 -0.06 12.72 -16.88
C LEU A 394 1.17 11.85 -17.16
N ALA A 395 1.92 12.14 -18.22
CA ALA A 395 3.13 11.39 -18.60
C ALA A 395 4.41 12.16 -18.23
N PHE A 396 5.40 11.43 -17.73
CA PHE A 396 6.73 11.92 -17.35
C PHE A 396 7.83 10.96 -17.86
N PRO A 397 9.11 11.36 -17.89
CA PRO A 397 10.20 10.49 -18.33
C PRO A 397 10.28 9.21 -17.49
N GLY A 398 10.05 8.06 -18.12
CA GLY A 398 10.02 6.74 -17.50
C GLY A 398 8.68 6.34 -16.86
N GLY A 399 7.58 7.07 -17.05
CA GLY A 399 6.31 6.70 -16.40
C GLY A 399 5.08 7.59 -16.59
N ALA A 400 4.01 7.27 -15.87
CA ALA A 400 2.77 8.04 -15.85
C ALA A 400 1.99 7.95 -14.53
N LEU A 401 1.11 8.93 -14.30
CA LEU A 401 0.17 8.99 -13.16
C LEU A 401 -1.19 8.38 -13.54
N LEU A 402 -1.77 7.56 -12.65
CA LEU A 402 -3.07 6.90 -12.84
C LEU A 402 -4.12 7.31 -11.78
N GLY A 403 -5.41 7.12 -12.11
CA GLY A 403 -6.53 7.22 -11.16
C GLY A 403 -6.56 8.49 -10.31
N ASP A 404 -6.65 8.32 -8.99
CA ASP A 404 -6.69 9.45 -8.05
C ASP A 404 -5.33 10.12 -7.82
N ALA A 405 -4.20 9.52 -8.24
CA ALA A 405 -2.91 10.21 -8.30
C ALA A 405 -2.89 11.22 -9.47
N ALA A 406 -3.53 10.85 -10.59
CA ALA A 406 -3.85 11.75 -11.70
C ALA A 406 -5.05 12.69 -11.42
N GLY A 407 -5.85 12.42 -10.37
CA GLY A 407 -6.96 13.29 -9.96
C GLY A 407 -8.24 13.15 -10.79
N LEU A 408 -8.66 11.91 -11.11
CA LEU A 408 -9.68 11.63 -12.12
C LEU A 408 -11.11 11.36 -11.58
N LEU A 409 -11.37 11.68 -10.31
CA LEU A 409 -12.66 11.47 -9.64
C LEU A 409 -13.73 12.49 -10.08
N ASN A 410 -14.93 12.00 -10.43
CA ASN A 410 -16.10 12.83 -10.65
C ASN A 410 -16.80 13.12 -9.32
N LEU A 411 -16.54 14.32 -8.77
CA LEU A 411 -17.00 14.67 -7.42
C LEU A 411 -18.53 14.76 -7.31
N PRO A 412 -19.29 15.40 -8.22
CA PRO A 412 -20.76 15.39 -8.13
C PRO A 412 -21.40 14.01 -8.28
N LYS A 413 -20.79 13.05 -9.00
CA LYS A 413 -21.21 11.63 -8.95
C LYS A 413 -20.80 10.93 -7.64
N ILE A 414 -19.79 11.43 -6.95
CA ILE A 414 -19.00 10.74 -5.91
C ILE A 414 -18.42 9.41 -6.44
N LYS A 415 -17.86 9.45 -7.67
CA LYS A 415 -17.29 8.25 -8.34
C LYS A 415 -15.93 8.52 -8.98
N GLY A 416 -14.93 7.78 -8.52
CA GLY A 416 -13.60 7.69 -9.15
C GLY A 416 -13.29 6.34 -9.78
N THR A 417 -13.90 5.25 -9.28
CA THR A 417 -13.53 3.86 -9.62
C THR A 417 -13.49 3.58 -11.12
N HIS A 418 -14.55 3.94 -11.86
CA HIS A 418 -14.67 3.70 -13.31
C HIS A 418 -13.65 4.51 -14.13
N ASN A 419 -13.43 5.78 -13.75
CA ASN A 419 -12.40 6.63 -14.36
C ASN A 419 -10.98 6.14 -14.05
N ALA A 420 -10.76 5.63 -12.83
CA ALA A 420 -9.50 5.08 -12.39
C ALA A 420 -9.12 3.82 -13.19
N MET A 421 -10.06 2.87 -13.33
CA MET A 421 -9.88 1.68 -14.16
C MET A 421 -9.56 2.05 -15.62
N ARG A 422 -10.36 2.93 -16.25
CA ARG A 422 -10.10 3.40 -17.62
C ARG A 422 -8.75 4.10 -17.78
N SER A 423 -8.32 4.90 -16.79
CA SER A 423 -7.00 5.54 -16.85
C SER A 423 -5.86 4.52 -16.83
N GLY A 424 -6.02 3.40 -16.11
CA GLY A 424 -5.09 2.28 -16.15
C GLY A 424 -5.10 1.58 -17.50
N MET A 425 -6.27 1.32 -18.08
CA MET A 425 -6.41 0.67 -19.40
C MET A 425 -5.79 1.51 -20.54
N LEU A 426 -6.03 2.82 -20.55
CA LEU A 426 -5.47 3.73 -21.54
C LEU A 426 -3.95 3.94 -21.35
N ALA A 427 -3.45 3.83 -20.11
CA ALA A 427 -2.02 3.81 -19.82
C ALA A 427 -1.36 2.50 -20.25
N ALA A 428 -2.02 1.35 -20.04
CA ALA A 428 -1.57 0.04 -20.52
C ALA A 428 -1.42 0.04 -22.04
N GLU A 429 -2.43 0.51 -22.77
CA GLU A 429 -2.37 0.64 -24.23
C GLU A 429 -1.27 1.60 -24.69
N ALA A 430 -1.11 2.77 -24.06
CA ALA A 430 -0.02 3.69 -24.39
C ALA A 430 1.38 3.15 -24.03
N THR A 431 1.47 2.34 -22.98
CA THR A 431 2.70 1.67 -22.56
C THR A 431 3.08 0.58 -23.55
N TRP A 432 2.12 -0.26 -23.94
CA TRP A 432 2.33 -1.30 -24.95
C TRP A 432 2.80 -0.71 -26.29
N ASP A 433 2.10 0.29 -26.82
CA ASP A 433 2.48 0.96 -28.07
C ASP A 433 3.90 1.56 -27.99
N ALA A 434 4.25 2.21 -26.88
CA ALA A 434 5.57 2.80 -26.67
C ALA A 434 6.69 1.77 -26.53
N LEU A 435 6.46 0.64 -25.87
CA LEU A 435 7.43 -0.44 -25.70
C LEU A 435 7.65 -1.24 -26.99
N GLN A 436 6.62 -1.40 -27.82
CA GLN A 436 6.71 -2.00 -29.14
C GLN A 436 7.41 -1.08 -30.16
N ALA A 437 7.27 0.24 -30.02
CA ALA A 437 7.96 1.22 -30.87
C ALA A 437 9.45 1.42 -30.53
N ASN A 438 9.90 1.02 -29.34
CA ASN A 438 11.27 1.26 -28.84
C ASN A 438 11.89 -0.04 -28.28
N THR A 439 12.53 -0.81 -29.15
CA THR A 439 13.16 -2.11 -28.83
C THR A 439 14.45 -2.02 -28.04
N ASP A 440 14.97 -0.82 -27.79
CA ASP A 440 16.33 -0.58 -27.28
C ASP A 440 16.53 -0.91 -25.77
N GLY A 441 15.57 -1.61 -25.15
CA GLY A 441 15.60 -2.05 -23.75
C GLY A 441 15.49 -0.94 -22.70
N GLY A 442 15.67 0.33 -23.08
CA GLY A 442 15.65 1.48 -22.18
C GLY A 442 14.25 1.93 -21.71
N THR A 443 14.25 2.93 -20.83
CA THR A 443 13.06 3.61 -20.32
C THR A 443 12.38 4.46 -21.39
N VAL A 444 11.05 4.38 -21.52
CA VAL A 444 10.28 5.10 -22.56
C VAL A 444 9.40 6.22 -22.02
N PHE A 445 9.01 7.15 -22.89
CA PHE A 445 8.05 8.23 -22.59
C PHE A 445 6.69 7.95 -23.25
N LEU A 446 5.60 8.05 -22.49
CA LEU A 446 4.25 7.72 -22.97
C LEU A 446 3.56 8.91 -23.67
N PHE A 447 4.03 9.25 -24.88
CA PHE A 447 3.52 10.39 -25.66
C PHE A 447 2.00 10.34 -25.87
N ASP A 448 1.48 9.18 -26.28
CA ASP A 448 0.06 9.02 -26.62
C ASP A 448 -0.88 8.95 -25.40
N TYR A 449 -0.37 8.74 -24.17
CA TYR A 449 -1.24 8.54 -23.01
C TYR A 449 -2.12 9.77 -22.73
N GLU A 450 -1.55 10.97 -22.76
CA GLU A 450 -2.33 12.20 -22.61
C GLU A 450 -3.35 12.38 -23.72
N ASP A 451 -3.02 11.99 -24.95
CA ASP A 451 -3.90 12.20 -26.09
C ASP A 451 -5.04 11.18 -26.12
N LYS A 452 -4.78 9.91 -25.77
CA LYS A 452 -5.79 8.89 -25.48
C LYS A 452 -6.70 9.34 -24.34
N MET A 453 -6.13 9.83 -23.23
CA MET A 453 -6.89 10.38 -22.09
C MET A 453 -7.77 11.57 -22.50
N ARG A 454 -7.26 12.56 -23.24
CA ARG A 454 -8.01 13.75 -23.68
C ARG A 454 -9.15 13.42 -24.66
N LYS A 455 -9.04 12.32 -25.40
CA LYS A 455 -10.08 11.78 -26.31
C LYS A 455 -11.10 10.88 -25.61
N SER A 456 -10.79 10.40 -24.40
CA SER A 456 -11.60 9.43 -23.65
C SER A 456 -12.91 10.00 -23.07
N SER A 457 -13.80 9.07 -22.68
CA SER A 457 -15.00 9.36 -21.89
C SER A 457 -14.68 10.11 -20.59
N VAL A 458 -13.62 9.71 -19.87
CA VAL A 458 -13.17 10.31 -18.60
C VAL A 458 -12.99 11.82 -18.72
N TRP A 459 -12.30 12.28 -19.76
CA TRP A 459 -12.03 13.70 -19.98
C TRP A 459 -13.31 14.48 -20.31
N SER A 460 -14.22 13.89 -21.09
CA SER A 460 -15.52 14.49 -21.39
C SER A 460 -16.44 14.59 -20.15
N GLU A 461 -16.39 13.58 -19.28
CA GLU A 461 -17.17 13.51 -18.05
C GLU A 461 -16.70 14.59 -17.05
N LEU A 462 -15.40 14.61 -16.73
CA LEU A 462 -14.82 15.58 -15.80
C LEU A 462 -15.00 17.02 -16.31
N LYS A 463 -14.85 17.24 -17.63
CA LYS A 463 -15.11 18.55 -18.24
C LYS A 463 -16.57 18.99 -18.11
N THR A 464 -17.52 18.05 -18.10
CA THR A 464 -18.95 18.35 -17.96
C THR A 464 -19.32 18.83 -16.55
N VAL A 465 -18.66 18.30 -15.51
CA VAL A 465 -18.94 18.66 -14.10
C VAL A 465 -18.06 19.75 -13.51
N ARG A 466 -17.01 20.18 -14.23
CA ARG A 466 -15.90 21.05 -13.75
C ARG A 466 -16.28 22.27 -12.91
N ASN A 467 -17.41 22.92 -13.16
CA ASN A 467 -17.81 24.14 -12.46
C ASN A 467 -18.54 23.89 -11.13
N MET A 468 -18.96 22.66 -10.83
CA MET A 468 -19.79 22.38 -9.66
C MET A 468 -19.03 22.61 -8.34
N ARG A 469 -17.87 21.97 -8.10
CA ARG A 469 -17.10 22.15 -6.84
C ARG A 469 -16.65 23.61 -6.59
N PRO A 470 -16.08 24.36 -7.56
CA PRO A 470 -15.72 25.76 -7.35
C PRO A 470 -16.89 26.69 -7.00
N SER A 471 -18.13 26.36 -7.41
CA SER A 471 -19.28 27.23 -7.15
C SER A 471 -19.64 27.36 -5.64
N PHE A 472 -19.17 26.41 -4.82
CA PHE A 472 -19.26 26.43 -3.36
C PHE A 472 -18.30 27.44 -2.71
N HIS A 473 -17.28 27.94 -3.42
CA HIS A 473 -16.34 28.97 -2.94
C HIS A 473 -16.91 30.40 -2.96
N THR A 474 -18.19 30.57 -3.32
CA THR A 474 -18.86 31.88 -3.30
C THR A 474 -19.27 32.30 -1.87
N PRO A 475 -19.49 33.60 -1.58
CA PRO A 475 -19.98 34.05 -0.26
C PRO A 475 -21.34 33.48 0.18
N LEU A 476 -22.08 32.85 -0.74
CA LEU A 476 -23.33 32.12 -0.48
C LEU A 476 -23.09 30.66 -0.04
N GLY A 477 -21.84 30.18 -0.08
CA GLY A 477 -21.42 28.85 0.36
C GLY A 477 -22.24 27.73 -0.28
N ILE A 478 -22.71 26.80 0.55
CA ILE A 478 -23.53 25.67 0.16
C ILE A 478 -24.78 26.06 -0.67
N TYR A 479 -25.42 27.19 -0.38
CA TYR A 479 -26.62 27.63 -1.10
C TYR A 479 -26.28 28.14 -2.50
N GLY A 480 -25.18 28.87 -2.66
CA GLY A 480 -24.66 29.29 -3.96
C GLY A 480 -24.21 28.10 -4.80
N GLY A 481 -23.51 27.14 -4.16
CA GLY A 481 -23.05 25.92 -4.80
C GLY A 481 -24.18 25.02 -5.29
N ILE A 482 -25.25 24.82 -4.50
CA ILE A 482 -26.44 24.07 -4.92
C ILE A 482 -27.16 24.77 -6.07
N LEU A 483 -27.38 26.09 -5.98
CA LEU A 483 -28.08 26.86 -7.03
C LEU A 483 -27.31 26.83 -8.36
N TYR A 484 -26.00 27.05 -8.32
CA TYR A 484 -25.15 26.98 -9.51
C TYR A 484 -25.06 25.54 -10.06
N SER A 485 -24.93 24.53 -9.19
CA SER A 485 -24.88 23.13 -9.63
C SER A 485 -26.19 22.70 -10.32
N GLY A 486 -27.34 23.19 -9.86
CA GLY A 486 -28.62 23.02 -10.56
C GLY A 486 -28.63 23.69 -11.94
N LEU A 487 -28.16 24.93 -12.05
CA LEU A 487 -28.02 25.66 -13.32
C LEU A 487 -27.11 24.91 -14.31
N GLU A 488 -25.93 24.46 -13.85
CA GLU A 488 -24.95 23.73 -14.67
C GLU A 488 -25.45 22.32 -15.05
N ALA A 489 -26.18 21.62 -14.16
CA ALA A 489 -26.69 20.28 -14.40
C ALA A 489 -27.87 20.24 -15.38
N TYR A 490 -28.90 21.07 -15.15
CA TYR A 490 -30.16 20.99 -15.91
C TYR A 490 -30.19 21.91 -17.14
N VAL A 491 -29.67 23.14 -17.01
CA VAL A 491 -29.80 24.20 -18.04
C VAL A 491 -28.58 24.22 -18.96
N LEU A 492 -27.37 24.45 -18.41
CA LEU A 492 -26.15 24.56 -19.22
C LEU A 492 -25.60 23.18 -19.65
N ARG A 493 -25.92 22.13 -18.89
CA ARG A 493 -25.50 20.73 -19.12
C ARG A 493 -23.98 20.59 -19.30
N GLY A 494 -23.20 21.30 -18.48
CA GLY A 494 -21.73 21.37 -18.55
C GLY A 494 -21.16 22.19 -19.71
N LYS A 495 -22.01 22.77 -20.57
CA LYS A 495 -21.61 23.52 -21.77
C LYS A 495 -21.41 25.03 -21.51
N ALA A 496 -21.26 25.44 -20.26
CA ALA A 496 -20.82 26.79 -19.91
C ALA A 496 -19.55 27.16 -20.71
N PRO A 497 -19.44 28.38 -21.30
CA PRO A 497 -18.25 28.80 -22.05
C PRO A 497 -17.08 29.25 -21.15
N TRP A 498 -17.21 29.14 -19.82
CA TRP A 498 -16.18 29.46 -18.83
C TRP A 498 -15.81 28.24 -17.98
N THR A 499 -14.69 28.32 -17.27
CA THR A 499 -14.28 27.36 -16.25
C THR A 499 -13.97 28.14 -14.97
N LEU A 500 -14.66 27.83 -13.88
CA LEU A 500 -14.41 28.44 -12.57
C LEU A 500 -13.06 27.95 -12.00
N LYS A 501 -12.41 28.79 -11.19
CA LYS A 501 -11.15 28.45 -10.49
C LYS A 501 -11.42 28.09 -9.04
N HIS A 502 -10.56 27.26 -8.46
CA HIS A 502 -10.53 27.01 -7.02
C HIS A 502 -10.04 28.26 -6.26
N GLY A 503 -10.36 28.32 -4.98
CA GLY A 503 -9.94 29.39 -4.08
C GLY A 503 -8.48 29.25 -3.61
N LYS A 504 -8.30 29.15 -2.30
CA LYS A 504 -7.00 28.85 -1.68
C LYS A 504 -6.78 27.32 -1.61
N PRO A 505 -5.53 26.84 -1.59
CA PRO A 505 -5.23 25.45 -1.21
C PRO A 505 -5.72 25.14 0.21
N ASP A 506 -6.09 23.88 0.44
CA ASP A 506 -6.78 23.38 1.63
C ASP A 506 -6.12 23.74 2.98
N HIS A 507 -4.78 23.70 3.08
CA HIS A 507 -4.05 24.13 4.27
C HIS A 507 -4.17 25.64 4.52
N VAL A 508 -4.04 26.48 3.47
CA VAL A 508 -4.13 27.95 3.53
C VAL A 508 -5.57 28.47 3.75
N ALA A 509 -6.57 27.59 3.60
CA ALA A 509 -7.97 27.93 3.92
C ALA A 509 -8.23 28.05 5.43
N THR A 510 -7.38 27.40 6.26
CA THR A 510 -7.50 27.36 7.73
C THR A 510 -7.26 28.75 8.35
N LYS A 511 -8.24 29.24 9.10
CA LYS A 511 -8.15 30.46 9.91
C LYS A 511 -7.55 30.18 11.29
N THR A 512 -7.13 31.23 12.00
CA THR A 512 -6.71 31.10 13.39
C THR A 512 -7.90 30.77 14.32
N ALA A 513 -7.59 30.20 15.48
CA ALA A 513 -8.58 29.65 16.42
C ALA A 513 -9.36 30.72 17.20
N ASP A 514 -8.86 31.96 17.23
CA ASP A 514 -9.49 33.15 17.81
C ASP A 514 -10.48 33.84 16.83
N GLU A 515 -10.25 33.74 15.52
CA GLU A 515 -11.23 34.17 14.50
C GLU A 515 -12.48 33.27 14.42
N CYS A 516 -12.46 32.11 15.07
CA CYS A 516 -13.42 31.03 14.83
C CYS A 516 -14.14 30.57 16.11
N GLN A 517 -15.45 30.32 15.99
CA GLN A 517 -16.22 29.76 17.09
C GLN A 517 -15.75 28.32 17.41
N LYS A 518 -15.37 28.09 18.68
CA LYS A 518 -15.09 26.75 19.22
C LYS A 518 -16.33 25.87 19.06
N ILE A 519 -16.15 24.68 18.49
CA ILE A 519 -17.20 23.67 18.37
C ILE A 519 -17.01 22.65 19.50
N GLU A 520 -18.08 22.37 20.24
CA GLU A 520 -18.09 21.34 21.28
C GLU A 520 -18.99 20.19 20.82
N TYR A 521 -18.40 19.01 20.66
CA TYR A 521 -19.08 17.81 20.18
C TYR A 521 -19.73 17.07 21.35
N PRO A 522 -20.95 16.50 21.17
CA PRO A 522 -21.54 15.61 22.17
C PRO A 522 -20.62 14.43 22.48
N LYS A 523 -20.63 13.97 23.73
CA LYS A 523 -19.97 12.71 24.09
C LYS A 523 -20.64 11.54 23.34
N PRO A 524 -19.88 10.51 22.92
CA PRO A 524 -20.45 9.32 22.29
C PRO A 524 -21.38 8.57 23.26
N ASP A 525 -22.41 7.90 22.71
CA ASP A 525 -23.37 7.10 23.49
C ASP A 525 -22.97 5.61 23.61
N GLY A 526 -21.95 5.18 22.85
CA GLY A 526 -21.49 3.79 22.80
C GLY A 526 -22.39 2.86 21.98
N GLN A 527 -23.43 3.38 21.33
CA GLN A 527 -24.46 2.62 20.61
C GLN A 527 -24.55 3.04 19.15
N ILE A 528 -24.82 4.33 18.91
CA ILE A 528 -24.90 4.95 17.58
C ILE A 528 -23.63 5.77 17.29
N SER A 529 -23.05 6.40 18.32
CA SER A 529 -21.80 7.15 18.25
C SER A 529 -20.72 6.58 19.18
N PHE A 530 -19.46 6.65 18.72
CA PHE A 530 -18.31 6.05 19.39
C PHE A 530 -17.20 7.07 19.63
N ASP A 531 -16.28 6.75 20.55
CA ASP A 531 -15.01 7.44 20.65
C ASP A 531 -14.05 6.99 19.52
N ILE A 532 -13.03 7.81 19.28
CA ILE A 532 -12.11 7.61 18.16
C ILE A 532 -11.27 6.34 18.27
N LEU A 533 -10.98 5.84 19.48
CA LEU A 533 -10.16 4.63 19.68
C LEU A 533 -10.99 3.36 19.44
N THR A 534 -12.26 3.36 19.86
CA THR A 534 -13.26 2.34 19.50
C THR A 534 -13.54 2.30 17.99
N SER A 535 -13.39 3.43 17.28
CA SER A 535 -13.37 3.43 15.81
C SER A 535 -12.06 2.89 15.24
N VAL A 536 -10.89 3.31 15.75
CA VAL A 536 -9.58 2.86 15.25
C VAL A 536 -9.41 1.35 15.37
N SER A 537 -9.82 0.71 16.47
CA SER A 537 -9.74 -0.76 16.61
C SER A 537 -10.56 -1.50 15.54
N ARG A 538 -11.71 -0.96 15.13
CA ARG A 538 -12.55 -1.48 14.03
C ARG A 538 -12.00 -1.22 12.62
N SER A 539 -10.82 -0.60 12.49
CA SER A 539 -10.08 -0.50 11.22
C SER A 539 -8.98 -1.57 11.07
N GLY A 540 -8.75 -2.37 12.12
CA GLY A 540 -7.68 -3.38 12.14
C GLY A 540 -6.27 -2.79 12.03
N THR A 541 -6.10 -1.47 12.12
CA THR A 541 -4.81 -0.82 11.84
C THR A 541 -3.75 -1.14 12.88
N ASN A 542 -2.55 -1.53 12.43
CA ASN A 542 -1.41 -1.76 13.30
C ASN A 542 -0.08 -1.44 12.58
N HIS A 543 0.94 -1.11 13.37
CA HIS A 543 2.33 -0.88 12.96
C HIS A 543 3.26 -1.34 14.08
N GLU A 544 4.50 -1.73 13.77
CA GLU A 544 5.59 -1.92 14.74
C GLU A 544 5.88 -0.59 15.47
N GLU A 545 5.91 -0.60 16.80
CA GLU A 545 6.09 0.64 17.60
C GLU A 545 7.51 1.20 17.57
N ASP A 546 8.50 0.30 17.44
CA ASP A 546 9.92 0.63 17.32
C ASP A 546 10.33 0.68 15.84
N GLN A 547 9.84 1.70 15.13
CA GLN A 547 10.25 2.03 13.76
C GLN A 547 10.34 3.55 13.55
N PRO A 548 11.06 4.03 12.52
CA PRO A 548 11.08 5.45 12.17
C PRO A 548 9.67 5.99 11.93
N CYS A 549 9.34 7.14 12.53
CA CYS A 549 7.99 7.69 12.40
C CYS A 549 7.70 8.11 10.95
N HIS A 550 6.81 7.37 10.27
CA HIS A 550 6.41 7.62 8.88
C HIS A 550 5.63 8.94 8.68
N LEU A 551 5.37 9.67 9.76
CA LEU A 551 4.71 10.97 9.83
C LEU A 551 5.76 12.01 10.19
N GLN A 552 6.62 12.34 9.22
CA GLN A 552 7.85 13.05 9.49
C GLN A 552 7.60 14.53 9.78
N VAL A 553 7.94 14.94 11.00
CA VAL A 553 8.02 16.33 11.46
C VAL A 553 9.47 16.57 11.89
N LYS A 554 10.11 17.61 11.32
CA LYS A 554 11.57 17.83 11.51
C LYS A 554 11.98 18.23 12.92
N ASP A 555 11.10 18.96 13.61
CA ASP A 555 11.30 19.50 14.94
C ASP A 555 9.91 19.65 15.58
N TYR A 556 9.67 18.88 16.65
CA TYR A 556 8.35 18.78 17.28
C TYR A 556 8.03 20.03 18.13
N ASP A 557 9.05 20.71 18.67
CA ASP A 557 8.86 21.93 19.46
C ASP A 557 8.63 23.12 18.52
N ALA A 558 9.37 23.22 17.42
CA ALA A 558 9.15 24.24 16.39
C ALA A 558 7.80 24.07 15.65
N HIS A 559 7.32 22.83 15.50
CA HIS A 559 5.96 22.55 15.02
C HIS A 559 4.90 23.03 16.02
N ALA A 560 5.02 22.64 17.29
CA ALA A 560 4.11 23.08 18.35
C ALA A 560 4.06 24.61 18.49
N GLN A 561 5.20 25.30 18.39
CA GLN A 561 5.28 26.77 18.44
C GLN A 561 4.54 27.47 17.30
N LYS A 562 4.33 26.81 16.15
CA LYS A 562 3.52 27.33 15.04
C LYS A 562 2.03 27.03 15.22
N GLU A 563 1.70 25.75 15.41
CA GLU A 563 0.33 25.24 15.29
C GLU A 563 -0.49 25.42 16.59
N TRP A 564 0.14 25.31 17.77
CA TRP A 564 -0.59 25.42 19.05
C TRP A 564 -1.04 26.84 19.41
N PRO A 565 -0.25 27.92 19.22
CA PRO A 565 -0.72 29.27 19.52
C PRO A 565 -1.83 29.71 18.57
N LYS A 566 -1.62 29.54 17.26
CA LYS A 566 -2.49 30.05 16.18
C LYS A 566 -3.75 29.20 15.96
N TYR A 567 -3.59 27.89 15.84
CA TYR A 567 -4.63 26.95 15.37
C TYR A 567 -5.10 25.97 16.44
N LYS A 568 -4.47 26.00 17.62
CA LYS A 568 -4.71 25.08 18.75
C LYS A 568 -4.52 23.62 18.35
N GLY A 569 -3.54 23.35 17.47
CA GLY A 569 -3.25 22.01 16.94
C GLY A 569 -4.44 21.42 16.20
N VAL A 570 -4.71 21.88 14.97
CA VAL A 570 -5.87 21.43 14.17
C VAL A 570 -5.79 19.93 13.80
N GLU A 571 -4.59 19.37 13.80
CA GLU A 571 -4.25 17.97 13.57
C GLU A 571 -4.84 16.99 14.61
N ASN A 572 -5.09 17.43 15.85
CA ASN A 572 -5.83 16.62 16.83
C ASN A 572 -7.35 16.52 16.53
N ARG A 573 -7.87 17.33 15.58
CA ARG A 573 -9.26 17.32 15.13
C ARG A 573 -9.44 16.82 13.69
N PHE A 574 -8.52 17.13 12.78
CA PHE A 574 -8.60 16.63 11.40
C PHE A 574 -8.23 15.14 11.29
N CYS A 575 -7.45 14.62 12.23
CA CYS A 575 -6.99 13.24 12.18
C CYS A 575 -8.14 12.27 12.53
N PRO A 576 -8.55 11.38 11.60
CA PRO A 576 -9.64 10.43 11.85
C PRO A 576 -9.27 9.31 12.83
N ALA A 577 -8.00 9.24 13.28
CA ALA A 577 -7.48 8.14 14.09
C ALA A 577 -6.71 8.55 15.36
N GLY A 578 -6.84 9.80 15.84
CA GLY A 578 -6.23 10.22 17.11
C GLY A 578 -4.69 10.08 17.17
N VAL A 579 -4.01 10.30 16.04
CA VAL A 579 -2.57 10.11 15.90
C VAL A 579 -1.76 11.28 16.47
N TYR A 580 -2.31 12.49 16.47
CA TYR A 580 -1.62 13.71 16.92
C TYR A 580 -2.22 14.21 18.22
N GLU A 581 -1.39 14.36 19.25
CA GLU A 581 -1.78 14.79 20.58
C GLU A 581 -0.93 15.95 21.08
N TYR A 582 -1.55 16.82 21.88
CA TYR A 582 -0.86 17.85 22.67
C TYR A 582 -1.05 17.47 24.13
N VAL A 583 -0.04 16.84 24.71
CA VAL A 583 -0.04 16.36 26.10
C VAL A 583 0.38 17.52 26.99
N GLU A 584 -0.35 17.78 28.08
CA GLU A 584 0.01 18.80 29.06
C GLU A 584 1.39 18.50 29.67
N ASP A 585 2.30 19.48 29.63
CA ASP A 585 3.70 19.32 29.99
C ASP A 585 4.30 20.66 30.45
N ASP A 586 4.36 20.86 31.77
CA ASP A 586 4.91 22.07 32.41
C ASP A 586 6.40 22.32 32.10
N SER A 587 7.12 21.34 31.53
CA SER A 587 8.52 21.53 31.12
C SER A 587 8.67 22.24 29.77
N LYS A 588 7.57 22.44 29.03
CA LYS A 588 7.54 23.09 27.71
C LYS A 588 7.01 24.52 27.82
N GLU A 589 7.61 25.45 27.07
CA GLU A 589 7.24 26.88 27.05
C GLU A 589 5.77 27.15 26.71
N LEU A 590 5.11 26.19 26.05
CA LEU A 590 3.70 26.26 25.63
C LEU A 590 2.72 25.62 26.64
N GLY A 591 3.23 25.03 27.73
CA GLY A 591 2.48 24.16 28.64
C GLY A 591 2.06 22.82 28.05
N VAL A 592 2.50 22.50 26.83
CA VAL A 592 2.16 21.27 26.10
C VAL A 592 3.34 20.72 25.30
N ARG A 593 3.37 19.41 25.16
CA ARG A 593 4.28 18.63 24.32
C ARG A 593 3.51 17.99 23.16
N PHE A 594 3.98 18.21 21.93
CA PHE A 594 3.46 17.53 20.75
C PHE A 594 3.88 16.05 20.75
N GLN A 595 2.96 15.16 20.41
CA GLN A 595 3.16 13.71 20.38
C GLN A 595 2.52 13.10 19.13
N ILE A 596 3.21 12.12 18.52
CA ILE A 596 2.71 11.33 17.39
C ILE A 596 2.61 9.86 17.78
N ASN A 597 1.37 9.35 17.79
CA ASN A 597 0.97 7.97 18.02
C ASN A 597 0.80 7.26 16.65
N ALA A 598 1.92 7.08 15.94
CA ALA A 598 1.93 6.64 14.54
C ALA A 598 1.31 5.26 14.31
N GLN A 599 1.26 4.39 15.33
CA GLN A 599 0.67 3.06 15.26
C GLN A 599 -0.84 3.08 14.91
N ASN A 600 -1.54 4.16 15.27
CA ASN A 600 -2.97 4.35 14.95
C ASN A 600 -3.22 4.82 13.50
N CYS A 601 -2.18 5.06 12.70
CA CYS A 601 -2.32 5.79 11.44
C CYS A 601 -3.07 5.00 10.35
N VAL A 602 -4.35 5.29 10.13
CA VAL A 602 -5.17 4.67 9.06
C VAL A 602 -4.81 5.10 7.62
N HIS A 603 -3.58 5.59 7.40
CA HIS A 603 -3.00 6.03 6.11
C HIS A 603 -3.87 7.00 5.28
N CYS A 604 -4.77 7.74 5.93
CA CYS A 604 -5.79 8.56 5.27
C CYS A 604 -5.22 9.63 4.31
N LYS A 605 -4.00 10.12 4.60
CA LYS A 605 -3.24 11.24 4.01
C LYS A 605 -3.68 12.66 4.40
N THR A 606 -4.67 12.84 5.29
CA THR A 606 -5.19 14.17 5.68
C THR A 606 -4.13 15.12 6.25
N CYS A 607 -3.14 14.61 6.99
CA CYS A 607 -2.10 15.42 7.62
C CYS A 607 -1.23 16.19 6.61
N ASP A 608 -0.68 15.50 5.63
CA ASP A 608 0.08 16.06 4.50
C ASP A 608 -0.68 17.21 3.80
N ILE A 609 -2.00 17.06 3.67
CA ILE A 609 -2.86 17.99 2.93
C ILE A 609 -3.29 19.20 3.76
N LYS A 610 -3.66 19.00 5.03
CA LYS A 610 -4.42 19.98 5.83
C LYS A 610 -3.59 20.73 6.88
N VAL A 611 -2.40 20.26 7.24
CA VAL A 611 -1.57 20.99 8.21
C VAL A 611 -1.20 22.39 7.67
N PRO A 612 -1.57 23.49 8.36
CA PRO A 612 -1.44 24.86 7.86
C PRO A 612 -0.03 25.23 7.38
N ASP A 613 1.00 25.00 8.20
CA ASP A 613 2.39 25.35 7.88
C ASP A 613 3.12 24.27 7.01
N GLN A 614 2.41 23.25 6.51
CA GLN A 614 2.88 22.23 5.54
C GLN A 614 4.21 21.52 5.91
N ASP A 615 4.43 21.24 7.20
CA ASP A 615 5.67 20.65 7.73
C ASP A 615 5.57 19.18 8.19
N ILE A 616 4.37 18.57 8.13
CA ILE A 616 4.18 17.12 8.26
C ILE A 616 4.30 16.47 6.87
N ASN A 617 5.25 15.53 6.71
CA ASN A 617 5.45 14.76 5.49
C ASN A 617 5.06 13.28 5.71
N TRP A 618 3.97 12.80 5.07
CA TRP A 618 3.63 11.36 5.09
C TRP A 618 4.55 10.60 4.13
N GLN A 619 5.23 9.58 4.67
CA GLN A 619 5.91 8.53 3.93
C GLN A 619 5.29 7.16 4.24
N THR A 620 5.68 6.14 3.49
CA THR A 620 5.33 4.75 3.77
C THR A 620 5.99 4.30 5.07
N PRO A 621 5.25 3.67 6.01
CA PRO A 621 5.86 2.82 7.04
C PRO A 621 6.42 1.54 6.40
N GLN A 622 6.81 0.57 7.21
CA GLN A 622 7.15 -0.77 6.73
C GLN A 622 5.97 -1.39 5.96
N GLY A 623 6.30 -2.17 4.91
CA GLY A 623 5.32 -2.89 4.12
C GLY A 623 4.53 -3.93 4.94
N GLY A 624 3.27 -4.14 4.58
CA GLY A 624 2.33 -5.00 5.31
C GLY A 624 1.54 -4.28 6.41
N GLU A 625 2.02 -3.12 6.88
CA GLU A 625 1.39 -2.34 7.95
C GLU A 625 0.31 -1.35 7.46
N GLY A 626 -0.54 -0.91 8.39
CA GLY A 626 -1.68 -0.03 8.14
C GLY A 626 -3.03 -0.68 8.45
N PRO A 627 -4.15 -0.10 7.99
CA PRO A 627 -5.50 -0.69 8.11
C PRO A 627 -5.59 -2.12 7.61
N ASN A 628 -6.39 -2.94 8.29
CA ASN A 628 -6.79 -4.26 7.82
C ASN A 628 -8.32 -4.31 7.72
N LEU A 629 -8.83 -4.16 6.49
CA LEU A 629 -10.25 -3.98 6.20
C LEU A 629 -10.88 -5.16 5.45
N SER A 630 -10.10 -6.15 5.02
CA SER A 630 -10.57 -7.37 4.36
C SER A 630 -10.74 -8.56 5.32
N ASN A 631 -9.97 -8.61 6.43
CA ASN A 631 -9.97 -9.75 7.34
C ASN A 631 -11.25 -9.82 8.20
N PRO A 632 -12.02 -10.93 8.16
CA PRO A 632 -13.23 -11.09 8.96
C PRO A 632 -12.97 -11.12 10.48
N SER A 633 -11.73 -11.32 10.96
CA SER A 633 -11.45 -11.25 12.40
C SER A 633 -11.77 -9.87 13.00
N ALA A 634 -11.55 -8.79 12.25
CA ALA A 634 -11.93 -7.42 12.65
C ALA A 634 -13.45 -7.26 12.85
N GLN A 635 -14.25 -8.11 12.19
CA GLN A 635 -15.72 -8.11 12.25
C GLN A 635 -16.27 -8.97 13.40
N GLN A 636 -15.45 -9.86 13.99
CA GLN A 636 -15.86 -10.89 14.94
C GLN A 636 -15.49 -10.63 16.41
N VAL A 637 -14.70 -9.60 16.73
CA VAL A 637 -14.15 -9.34 18.10
C VAL A 637 -15.22 -9.19 19.21
N HIS A 638 -16.50 -9.05 18.87
CA HIS A 638 -17.60 -8.86 19.82
C HIS A 638 -18.68 -9.96 19.87
N SER A 639 -18.50 -11.11 19.20
CA SER A 639 -19.40 -12.27 19.40
C SER A 639 -19.07 -13.09 20.66
N ALA A 640 -17.82 -13.05 21.14
CA ALA A 640 -17.37 -13.71 22.37
C ALA A 640 -17.67 -12.88 23.65
N GLY A 641 -18.90 -12.36 23.78
CA GLY A 641 -19.25 -11.35 24.80
C GLY A 641 -20.51 -11.61 25.64
N LEU A 642 -21.15 -12.78 25.53
CA LEU A 642 -22.43 -13.09 26.21
C LEU A 642 -22.36 -14.35 27.10
N LEU A 643 -21.52 -14.28 28.13
CA LEU A 643 -21.65 -15.13 29.33
C LEU A 643 -21.72 -14.23 30.57
N GLY A 644 -22.89 -14.21 31.22
CA GLY A 644 -23.16 -13.33 32.35
C GLY A 644 -22.36 -13.69 33.63
N PRO A 645 -22.21 -12.73 34.56
CA PRO A 645 -21.35 -12.90 35.74
C PRO A 645 -21.93 -13.93 36.72
N ARG A 646 -21.38 -15.15 36.72
CA ARG A 646 -21.53 -16.09 37.84
C ARG A 646 -20.52 -15.75 38.93
N ALA A 647 -21.01 -15.23 40.05
CA ALA A 647 -20.20 -15.02 41.24
C ALA A 647 -19.64 -16.35 41.78
N SER A 648 -18.34 -16.37 42.09
CA SER A 648 -17.68 -17.45 42.83
C SER A 648 -17.31 -16.96 44.24
N ALA A 649 -18.00 -17.49 45.25
CA ALA A 649 -17.73 -17.16 46.64
C ALA A 649 -16.55 -17.99 47.17
N PHE A 650 -15.48 -17.33 47.62
CA PHE A 650 -14.44 -17.97 48.41
C PHE A 650 -14.90 -18.17 49.85
N ALA A 651 -14.99 -19.42 50.29
CA ALA A 651 -15.40 -19.76 51.66
C ALA A 651 -14.19 -19.80 52.61
N ARG A 652 -14.35 -19.20 53.81
CA ARG A 652 -13.59 -19.53 55.03
C ARG A 652 -14.56 -19.66 56.22
N PRO A 653 -14.18 -20.38 57.29
CA PRO A 653 -15.13 -21.31 57.92
C PRO A 653 -15.85 -20.82 59.18
N SER A 654 -16.87 -21.60 59.55
CA SER A 654 -17.47 -21.76 60.89
C SER A 654 -18.13 -20.55 61.58
N CYS A 655 -19.45 -20.62 61.75
CA CYS A 655 -20.04 -20.89 63.08
C CYS A 655 -21.46 -21.50 62.95
N SER A 656 -22.12 -21.82 64.07
CA SER A 656 -23.19 -22.80 64.15
C SER A 656 -24.62 -22.27 64.29
N ARG A 657 -25.59 -23.00 63.68
CA ARG A 657 -26.99 -23.23 64.13
C ARG A 657 -27.93 -22.03 64.34
N ARG A 658 -29.05 -22.03 63.60
CA ARG A 658 -30.41 -22.35 64.14
C ARG A 658 -31.40 -22.69 63.01
N ARG A 659 -32.60 -23.20 63.37
CA ARG A 659 -33.64 -23.73 62.47
C ARG A 659 -34.89 -22.84 62.44
N SER A 660 -35.57 -22.83 61.29
CA SER A 660 -37.06 -22.77 61.17
C SER A 660 -37.48 -23.39 59.82
N LEU A 661 -38.78 -23.68 59.61
CA LEU A 661 -39.29 -24.59 58.56
C LEU A 661 -40.29 -23.91 57.57
N PRO A 662 -40.55 -24.52 56.38
CA PRO A 662 -41.43 -24.00 55.34
C PRO A 662 -42.78 -24.76 55.21
N PRO A 663 -43.63 -24.38 54.24
CA PRO A 663 -44.39 -25.32 53.40
C PRO A 663 -44.09 -25.08 51.89
N ARG A 664 -43.65 -26.11 51.13
CA ARG A 664 -44.45 -27.11 50.36
C ARG A 664 -45.08 -26.59 49.06
N TYR A 665 -44.73 -27.25 47.94
CA TYR A 665 -45.68 -28.02 47.11
C TYR A 665 -44.91 -29.09 46.31
N GLU A 666 -45.57 -30.20 45.93
CA GLU A 666 -44.95 -31.37 45.29
C GLU A 666 -45.45 -31.59 43.86
N ALA A 667 -44.75 -32.44 43.10
CA ALA A 667 -45.07 -32.82 41.72
C ALA A 667 -45.42 -34.32 41.60
N SER A 668 -45.99 -34.73 40.46
CA SER A 668 -46.11 -36.14 40.05
C SER A 668 -46.22 -36.25 38.52
N SER A 669 -45.90 -37.42 37.97
CA SER A 669 -45.74 -37.72 36.54
C SER A 669 -46.80 -38.73 36.03
N VAL A 670 -46.75 -39.13 34.74
CA VAL A 670 -46.95 -40.52 34.20
C VAL A 670 -47.43 -40.57 32.73
N VAL A 671 -46.59 -41.18 31.85
CA VAL A 671 -46.89 -42.07 30.69
C VAL A 671 -47.73 -41.61 29.46
N ASN A 672 -47.41 -42.25 28.32
CA ASN A 672 -48.05 -42.31 26.99
C ASN A 672 -47.76 -43.75 26.43
N PRO A 673 -48.40 -44.38 25.40
CA PRO A 673 -49.31 -43.85 24.36
C PRO A 673 -50.53 -44.75 23.97
N GLN A 674 -51.31 -44.34 22.96
CA GLN A 674 -52.09 -45.25 22.08
C GLN A 674 -52.51 -44.57 20.75
N ALA A 675 -53.15 -45.30 19.81
CA ALA A 675 -53.46 -44.84 18.45
C ALA A 675 -54.77 -45.45 17.88
N THR A 676 -55.44 -44.81 16.89
CA THR A 676 -56.05 -45.44 15.68
C THR A 676 -56.92 -44.50 14.80
N SER A 677 -56.78 -44.65 13.47
CA SER A 677 -57.73 -44.44 12.34
C SER A 677 -58.94 -43.47 12.39
N ARG A 678 -59.09 -42.61 11.36
CA ARG A 678 -60.04 -42.75 10.21
C ARG A 678 -60.03 -41.54 9.24
N ALA A 679 -60.53 -41.74 8.02
CA ALA A 679 -60.85 -40.73 6.99
C ALA A 679 -62.25 -41.03 6.40
N PRO A 680 -62.86 -40.16 5.54
CA PRO A 680 -62.78 -40.43 4.07
C PRO A 680 -63.00 -39.23 3.10
N THR A 681 -62.49 -39.36 1.85
CA THR A 681 -63.00 -38.87 0.51
C THR A 681 -63.56 -37.44 0.32
N TRP A 682 -63.40 -36.74 -0.83
CA TRP A 682 -63.38 -37.12 -2.26
C TRP A 682 -62.18 -36.46 -3.00
N SER A 683 -61.46 -37.12 -3.94
CA SER A 683 -61.79 -37.35 -5.37
C SER A 683 -61.98 -36.06 -6.20
N GLN A 684 -61.32 -35.83 -7.34
CA GLN A 684 -60.35 -36.58 -8.19
C GLN A 684 -59.71 -35.58 -9.20
N SER A 685 -58.70 -35.84 -10.04
CA SER A 685 -57.76 -36.96 -10.37
C SER A 685 -56.49 -36.28 -10.99
N LEU A 686 -55.43 -36.86 -11.58
CA LEU A 686 -55.00 -38.20 -12.07
C LEU A 686 -53.77 -38.68 -11.22
N ARG A 687 -52.92 -39.71 -11.46
CA ARG A 687 -52.47 -40.55 -12.61
C ARG A 687 -51.59 -39.79 -13.64
N ALA A 688 -50.60 -40.37 -14.32
CA ALA A 688 -49.89 -41.68 -14.29
C ALA A 688 -48.59 -41.54 -15.15
N SER A 689 -47.52 -42.35 -15.10
CA SER A 689 -46.99 -43.41 -14.20
C SER A 689 -45.55 -43.79 -14.66
N LEU A 690 -44.95 -44.87 -14.12
CA LEU A 690 -43.70 -45.56 -14.53
C LEU A 690 -42.37 -44.96 -14.00
N VAL A 691 -41.56 -45.58 -13.11
CA VAL A 691 -41.57 -46.92 -12.44
C VAL A 691 -41.28 -48.10 -13.39
N ALA A 692 -40.39 -49.07 -13.13
CA ALA A 692 -39.47 -49.41 -12.00
C ALA A 692 -38.01 -49.61 -12.52
N GLY A 693 -36.96 -50.05 -11.81
CA GLY A 693 -36.77 -50.97 -10.66
C GLY A 693 -35.80 -52.11 -11.04
N SER A 694 -35.18 -52.94 -10.17
CA SER A 694 -35.05 -53.02 -8.71
C SER A 694 -34.04 -54.14 -8.33
N LEU A 695 -33.75 -54.35 -7.01
CA LEU A 695 -33.20 -55.59 -6.37
C LEU A 695 -31.67 -55.90 -6.61
N LEU A 696 -30.89 -56.49 -5.68
CA LEU A 696 -31.02 -56.72 -4.21
C LEU A 696 -29.67 -57.21 -3.57
N ILE A 697 -29.63 -57.29 -2.23
CA ILE A 697 -28.78 -58.12 -1.32
C ILE A 697 -27.47 -57.55 -0.72
N LYS A 698 -27.57 -57.29 0.60
CA LYS A 698 -26.62 -57.48 1.73
C LYS A 698 -25.15 -57.88 1.45
N LEU A 699 -24.20 -57.28 2.17
CA LEU A 699 -23.61 -57.85 3.41
C LEU A 699 -22.68 -56.86 4.16
N SER A 700 -22.11 -57.28 5.29
CA SER A 700 -21.28 -56.47 6.21
C SER A 700 -19.79 -56.80 6.08
N SER A 701 -18.92 -55.79 6.16
CA SER A 701 -17.58 -55.89 6.77
C SER A 701 -16.98 -54.50 7.02
N THR A 702 -16.11 -54.39 8.02
CA THR A 702 -15.26 -53.22 8.28
C THR A 702 -14.08 -53.14 7.29
N ALA A 703 -13.67 -51.91 6.96
CA ALA A 703 -12.36 -51.62 6.37
C ALA A 703 -11.87 -50.24 6.88
N THR A 704 -10.71 -50.20 7.52
CA THR A 704 -10.11 -48.96 8.05
C THR A 704 -9.28 -48.28 6.96
N THR A 705 -9.68 -47.10 6.51
CA THR A 705 -8.87 -46.26 5.60
C THR A 705 -7.92 -45.37 6.39
N PHE A 706 -6.64 -45.73 6.40
CA PHE A 706 -5.55 -44.84 6.82
C PHE A 706 -5.38 -43.73 5.77
N THR A 707 -5.36 -42.46 6.19
CA THR A 707 -5.04 -41.32 5.33
C THR A 707 -3.53 -41.17 5.17
N MET A 708 -2.95 -41.76 4.12
CA MET A 708 -1.56 -41.48 3.74
C MET A 708 -1.43 -40.05 3.21
N THR A 709 -0.38 -39.34 3.65
CA THR A 709 -0.03 -38.01 3.10
C THR A 709 0.59 -38.16 1.71
N GLU A 710 0.10 -37.40 0.73
CA GLU A 710 0.66 -37.44 -0.63
C GLU A 710 2.12 -36.97 -0.68
N VAL A 711 2.95 -37.79 -1.32
CA VAL A 711 4.32 -37.51 -1.72
C VAL A 711 4.39 -37.50 -3.24
N SER A 712 5.17 -36.58 -3.81
CA SER A 712 5.32 -36.46 -5.27
C SER A 712 5.98 -37.71 -5.84
N SER A 713 5.51 -38.18 -7.00
CA SER A 713 6.00 -39.39 -7.65
C SER A 713 7.28 -39.22 -8.48
N THR A 714 7.58 -38.01 -8.93
CA THR A 714 8.73 -37.65 -9.82
C THR A 714 9.89 -36.97 -9.09
N ARG A 715 9.61 -36.29 -7.98
CA ARG A 715 10.56 -35.40 -7.29
C ARG A 715 11.11 -36.01 -6.01
N LEU A 716 12.43 -35.99 -5.90
CA LEU A 716 13.20 -36.44 -4.75
C LEU A 716 13.77 -35.26 -3.95
N TYR A 717 13.83 -35.44 -2.63
CA TYR A 717 14.55 -34.62 -1.67
C TYR A 717 15.87 -35.30 -1.31
N LEU A 718 16.95 -34.51 -1.24
CA LEU A 718 18.28 -34.91 -0.84
C LEU A 718 18.65 -34.20 0.47
N GLY A 719 18.50 -34.87 1.61
CA GLY A 719 18.94 -34.36 2.91
C GLY A 719 20.41 -34.65 3.21
N ASN A 720 21.00 -33.84 4.09
CA ASN A 720 22.40 -33.94 4.55
C ASN A 720 23.42 -33.83 3.39
N LEU A 721 23.17 -32.89 2.47
CA LEU A 721 24.09 -32.58 1.38
C LEU A 721 25.21 -31.66 1.89
N PRO A 722 26.50 -32.01 1.73
CA PRO A 722 27.58 -31.17 2.21
C PRO A 722 27.62 -29.81 1.50
N ARG A 723 27.89 -28.73 2.25
CA ARG A 723 27.80 -27.32 1.78
C ARG A 723 28.77 -26.94 0.65
N THR A 724 29.64 -27.85 0.23
CA THR A 724 30.59 -27.68 -0.87
C THR A 724 30.19 -28.43 -2.15
N ALA A 725 29.09 -29.20 -2.13
CA ALA A 725 28.61 -29.94 -3.30
C ALA A 725 28.03 -29.00 -4.35
N THR A 726 28.47 -29.12 -5.60
CA THR A 726 27.94 -28.36 -6.74
C THR A 726 26.85 -29.15 -7.47
N LYS A 727 26.11 -28.47 -8.37
CA LYS A 727 25.11 -29.12 -9.22
C LYS A 727 25.71 -30.28 -10.03
N ALA A 728 26.93 -30.11 -10.54
CA ALA A 728 27.61 -31.12 -11.35
C ALA A 728 28.04 -32.36 -10.55
N ASP A 729 28.46 -32.20 -9.29
CA ASP A 729 28.83 -33.34 -8.43
C ASP A 729 27.62 -34.21 -8.11
N VAL A 730 26.47 -33.58 -7.87
CA VAL A 730 25.18 -34.25 -7.65
C VAL A 730 24.70 -34.91 -8.94
N GLU A 731 24.76 -34.19 -10.07
CA GLU A 731 24.35 -34.73 -11.38
C GLU A 731 25.17 -35.98 -11.77
N ALA A 732 26.49 -35.94 -11.59
CA ALA A 732 27.38 -37.08 -11.86
C ALA A 732 27.11 -38.28 -10.92
N LEU A 733 26.81 -38.03 -9.64
CA LEU A 733 26.44 -39.10 -8.69
C LEU A 733 25.19 -39.86 -9.18
N PHE A 734 24.12 -39.13 -9.53
CA PHE A 734 22.85 -39.75 -9.91
C PHE A 734 22.86 -40.32 -11.34
N GLN A 735 23.64 -39.75 -12.28
CA GLN A 735 23.90 -40.35 -13.60
C GLN A 735 24.63 -41.69 -13.52
N THR A 736 25.35 -41.99 -12.43
CA THR A 736 26.13 -43.24 -12.30
C THR A 736 25.25 -44.49 -12.14
N HIS A 737 23.97 -44.33 -11.76
CA HIS A 737 23.12 -45.46 -11.36
C HIS A 737 21.65 -45.38 -11.85
N GLY A 738 21.30 -44.35 -12.64
CA GLY A 738 19.95 -44.16 -13.18
C GLY A 738 19.92 -44.11 -14.71
N THR A 739 18.92 -44.74 -15.31
CA THR A 739 18.61 -44.65 -16.76
C THR A 739 17.82 -43.40 -17.13
N GLY A 740 17.28 -42.68 -16.13
CA GLY A 740 16.35 -41.58 -16.30
C GLY A 740 16.98 -40.23 -16.60
N GLU A 741 16.24 -39.43 -17.35
CA GLU A 741 16.57 -38.02 -17.64
C GLU A 741 16.14 -37.13 -16.46
N ILE A 742 17.10 -36.40 -15.88
CA ILE A 742 16.87 -35.43 -14.81
C ILE A 742 16.42 -34.10 -15.43
N THR A 743 15.30 -33.55 -14.97
CA THR A 743 14.71 -32.30 -15.50
C THR A 743 15.10 -31.08 -14.68
N GLU A 744 15.14 -31.17 -13.34
CA GLU A 744 15.56 -30.09 -12.44
C GLU A 744 16.53 -30.64 -11.37
N ILE A 745 17.59 -29.89 -11.06
CA ILE A 745 18.39 -30.06 -9.84
C ILE A 745 18.48 -28.70 -9.14
N LYS A 746 17.94 -28.59 -7.94
CA LYS A 746 17.89 -27.36 -7.15
C LYS A 746 18.53 -27.59 -5.79
N LEU A 747 19.75 -27.07 -5.62
CA LEU A 747 20.52 -27.20 -4.39
C LEU A 747 20.26 -26.02 -3.43
N MET A 748 20.33 -26.30 -2.13
CA MET A 748 20.17 -25.34 -1.03
C MET A 748 21.22 -25.63 0.06
N ASN A 749 21.30 -24.79 1.08
CA ASN A 749 22.28 -24.94 2.17
C ASN A 749 21.99 -26.17 3.05
N GLY A 750 22.61 -27.30 2.74
CA GLY A 750 22.52 -28.56 3.51
C GLY A 750 21.56 -29.61 2.94
N PHE A 751 20.84 -29.29 1.87
CA PHE A 751 19.90 -30.19 1.21
C PHE A 751 19.62 -29.76 -0.24
N GLY A 752 18.94 -30.58 -1.02
CA GLY A 752 18.52 -30.22 -2.38
C GLY A 752 17.30 -31.01 -2.86
N PHE A 753 16.89 -30.74 -4.09
CA PHE A 753 15.86 -31.50 -4.79
C PHE A 753 16.34 -31.91 -6.19
N ILE A 754 15.91 -33.10 -6.62
CA ILE A 754 16.03 -33.57 -8.00
C ILE A 754 14.61 -33.90 -8.51
N GLU A 755 14.29 -33.50 -9.73
CA GLU A 755 13.07 -33.92 -10.43
C GLU A 755 13.46 -34.80 -11.63
N TYR A 756 12.85 -35.98 -11.74
CA TYR A 756 13.02 -36.91 -12.87
C TYR A 756 11.86 -36.79 -13.86
N LYS A 757 12.16 -37.09 -15.12
CA LYS A 757 11.18 -37.13 -16.22
C LYS A 757 10.17 -38.26 -16.08
N ASP A 758 10.55 -39.38 -15.45
CA ASP A 758 9.67 -40.51 -15.14
C ASP A 758 9.63 -40.77 -13.61
N ALA A 759 8.46 -41.21 -13.13
CA ALA A 759 8.24 -41.64 -11.77
C ALA A 759 8.80 -43.05 -11.47
N MET A 760 9.11 -43.87 -12.48
CA MET A 760 9.82 -45.14 -12.31
C MET A 760 11.31 -44.91 -11.99
N ASP A 761 12.02 -44.08 -12.76
CA ASP A 761 13.42 -43.75 -12.47
C ASP A 761 13.58 -43.14 -11.06
N ALA A 762 12.66 -42.25 -10.67
CA ALA A 762 12.64 -41.68 -9.31
C ALA A 762 12.44 -42.73 -8.21
N ARG A 763 11.76 -43.85 -8.48
CA ARG A 763 11.52 -44.94 -7.50
C ARG A 763 12.73 -45.83 -7.32
N ASP A 764 13.43 -46.18 -8.39
CA ASP A 764 14.59 -47.06 -8.32
C ASP A 764 15.82 -46.36 -7.73
N VAL A 765 15.89 -45.03 -7.85
CA VAL A 765 16.94 -44.19 -7.26
C VAL A 765 16.87 -44.10 -5.73
N VAL A 766 15.68 -44.12 -5.12
CA VAL A 766 15.54 -43.93 -3.66
C VAL A 766 16.23 -45.04 -2.84
N PRO A 767 15.99 -46.35 -3.08
CA PRO A 767 16.68 -47.42 -2.33
C PRO A 767 18.18 -47.50 -2.59
N ALA A 768 18.64 -47.06 -3.77
CA ALA A 768 20.06 -47.15 -4.16
C ALA A 768 20.95 -46.11 -3.47
N PHE A 769 20.45 -44.88 -3.28
CA PHE A 769 21.24 -43.77 -2.74
C PHE A 769 20.89 -43.36 -1.29
N HIS A 770 19.76 -43.79 -0.73
CA HIS A 770 19.42 -43.51 0.67
C HIS A 770 20.42 -44.18 1.62
N GLY A 771 21.16 -43.37 2.40
CA GLY A 771 22.22 -43.84 3.29
C GLY A 771 23.59 -44.02 2.63
N SER A 772 23.74 -43.66 1.35
CA SER A 772 25.05 -43.66 0.67
C SER A 772 25.97 -42.54 1.20
N ASP A 773 27.27 -42.85 1.32
CA ASP A 773 28.30 -41.91 1.76
C ASP A 773 28.81 -41.06 0.57
N PHE A 774 28.49 -39.76 0.55
CA PHE A 774 28.86 -38.80 -0.51
C PHE A 774 29.71 -37.65 0.05
N MET A 775 30.91 -37.45 -0.51
CA MET A 775 31.92 -36.47 -0.05
C MET A 775 32.24 -36.52 1.46
N GLY A 776 31.94 -37.64 2.15
CA GLY A 776 32.14 -37.84 3.58
C GLY A 776 30.88 -37.71 4.46
N GLU A 777 29.71 -37.40 3.87
CA GLU A 777 28.42 -37.27 4.56
C GLU A 777 27.41 -38.31 4.04
N ARG A 778 26.47 -38.75 4.90
CA ARG A 778 25.43 -39.70 4.48
C ARG A 778 24.21 -39.01 3.89
N LEU A 779 23.90 -39.31 2.64
CA LEU A 779 22.74 -38.75 1.94
C LEU A 779 21.41 -39.35 2.41
N ILE A 780 20.41 -38.50 2.59
CA ILE A 780 19.05 -38.89 2.92
C ILE A 780 18.16 -38.66 1.69
N VAL A 781 18.04 -39.67 0.83
CA VAL A 781 17.21 -39.60 -0.39
C VAL A 781 15.78 -40.04 -0.08
N GLN A 782 14.78 -39.21 -0.32
CA GLN A 782 13.36 -39.53 -0.08
C GLN A 782 12.49 -38.89 -1.17
N PHE A 783 11.25 -39.36 -1.36
CA PHE A 783 10.29 -38.61 -2.16
C PHE A 783 9.94 -37.27 -1.47
N ALA A 784 9.91 -36.20 -2.25
CA ALA A 784 9.47 -34.91 -1.74
C ALA A 784 7.97 -34.97 -1.37
N ARG A 785 7.55 -34.17 -0.38
CA ARG A 785 6.12 -33.98 -0.08
C ARG A 785 5.56 -32.98 -1.09
N GLY A 786 4.41 -33.31 -1.68
CA GLY A 786 3.94 -32.67 -2.90
C GLY A 786 3.74 -31.15 -2.75
N SER A 787 4.24 -30.38 -3.73
CA SER A 787 3.73 -29.03 -3.96
C SER A 787 2.27 -29.15 -4.42
N ARG A 788 1.38 -28.31 -3.89
CA ARG A 788 -0.06 -28.37 -4.20
C ARG A 788 -0.34 -27.95 -5.64
N ALA A 789 -0.41 -28.92 -6.54
CA ALA A 789 -0.97 -28.74 -7.87
C ALA A 789 -2.50 -28.58 -7.79
N ARG A 790 -3.05 -27.79 -8.71
CA ARG A 790 -4.47 -27.44 -8.82
C ARG A 790 -5.26 -28.56 -9.52
N ASN A 791 -6.14 -29.25 -8.80
CA ASN A 791 -7.35 -29.83 -9.41
C ASN A 791 -8.50 -30.01 -8.40
N GLU A 792 -9.69 -30.32 -8.91
CA GLU A 792 -10.98 -30.06 -8.26
C GLU A 792 -11.52 -31.17 -7.35
N ASN A 793 -12.58 -30.81 -6.59
CA ASN A 793 -13.42 -31.65 -5.73
C ASN A 793 -12.86 -32.07 -4.36
N PHE A 794 -13.10 -31.27 -3.32
CA PHE A 794 -13.94 -31.68 -2.18
C PHE A 794 -14.42 -30.47 -1.34
N THR A 795 -15.30 -30.72 -0.37
CA THR A 795 -16.01 -29.69 0.42
C THR A 795 -15.12 -28.91 1.41
N PRO A 796 -15.46 -27.65 1.74
CA PRO A 796 -14.68 -26.82 2.66
C PRO A 796 -14.86 -27.25 4.12
N HIS A 797 -13.77 -27.64 4.78
CA HIS A 797 -13.67 -27.64 6.25
C HIS A 797 -12.98 -26.35 6.73
N GLU A 798 -13.41 -25.87 7.90
CA GLU A 798 -12.93 -24.62 8.50
C GLU A 798 -11.41 -24.61 8.72
N ARG A 799 -10.76 -23.48 8.41
CA ARG A 799 -9.36 -23.24 8.79
C ARG A 799 -9.30 -22.65 10.20
N VAL A 800 -8.75 -23.42 11.13
CA VAL A 800 -8.45 -23.01 12.50
C VAL A 800 -7.47 -21.81 12.50
N PRO A 801 -7.64 -20.79 13.37
CA PRO A 801 -6.75 -19.62 13.44
C PRO A 801 -5.29 -19.96 13.79
N PRO A 802 -4.34 -19.04 13.51
CA PRO A 802 -2.93 -19.24 13.83
C PRO A 802 -2.69 -19.29 15.34
N ARG A 803 -1.93 -20.30 15.79
CA ARG A 803 -1.73 -20.59 17.22
C ARG A 803 -0.75 -19.61 17.90
N PRO A 804 -0.87 -19.37 19.23
CA PRO A 804 0.07 -18.54 19.99
C PRO A 804 1.52 -19.03 19.91
N ARG A 805 2.50 -18.10 19.87
CA ARG A 805 3.94 -18.44 19.77
C ARG A 805 4.61 -18.84 21.09
N ARG A 806 3.95 -18.61 22.24
CA ARG A 806 4.35 -18.98 23.61
C ARG A 806 3.09 -19.15 24.45
N THR A 807 3.11 -20.00 25.47
CA THR A 807 2.01 -20.09 26.46
C THR A 807 2.52 -20.29 27.90
N PRO A 808 1.80 -19.81 28.92
CA PRO A 808 2.18 -19.98 30.32
C PRO A 808 1.96 -21.42 30.84
N PHE A 809 1.43 -22.32 30.01
CA PHE A 809 1.04 -23.67 30.40
C PHE A 809 2.20 -24.64 30.15
N ARG A 810 3.21 -24.56 31.04
CA ARG A 810 4.51 -25.23 30.91
C ARG A 810 4.61 -26.51 31.75
N MET A 811 5.20 -27.54 31.16
CA MET A 811 5.60 -28.79 31.81
C MET A 811 7.13 -28.85 31.85
N ARG A 812 7.71 -29.20 33.00
CA ARG A 812 9.13 -29.51 33.15
C ARG A 812 9.32 -31.02 33.19
N ILE A 813 10.14 -31.54 32.29
CA ILE A 813 10.49 -32.95 32.18
C ILE A 813 11.92 -33.11 32.70
N SER A 814 12.13 -34.09 33.57
CA SER A 814 13.40 -34.36 34.29
C SER A 814 13.85 -35.80 34.04
N ASN A 815 15.14 -36.07 34.25
CA ASN A 815 15.78 -37.38 33.99
C ASN A 815 15.80 -37.74 32.49
N LEU A 816 16.05 -36.75 31.64
CA LEU A 816 16.27 -36.92 30.21
C LEU A 816 17.72 -37.34 29.92
N PRO A 817 17.98 -38.25 28.97
CA PRO A 817 19.33 -38.52 28.47
C PRO A 817 20.02 -37.26 27.93
N VAL A 818 21.34 -37.15 28.13
CA VAL A 818 22.18 -35.98 27.75
C VAL A 818 22.18 -35.69 26.23
N GLU A 819 21.78 -36.67 25.42
CA GLU A 819 21.69 -36.57 23.94
C GLU A 819 20.26 -36.26 23.44
N THR A 820 19.34 -35.91 24.33
CA THR A 820 17.94 -35.58 23.97
C THR A 820 17.86 -34.29 23.15
N SER A 821 17.29 -34.37 21.94
CA SER A 821 16.97 -33.18 21.14
C SER A 821 15.60 -32.60 21.52
N TRP A 822 15.37 -31.34 21.15
CA TRP A 822 14.04 -30.71 21.31
C TRP A 822 12.96 -31.40 20.46
N GLN A 823 13.33 -32.06 19.36
CA GLN A 823 12.40 -32.82 18.51
C GLN A 823 11.96 -34.10 19.22
N ASP A 824 12.90 -34.87 19.79
CA ASP A 824 12.57 -36.05 20.59
C ASP A 824 11.63 -35.70 21.75
N LEU A 825 11.89 -34.58 22.43
CA LEU A 825 11.08 -34.11 23.55
C LEU A 825 9.66 -33.70 23.10
N LYS A 826 9.54 -33.03 21.94
CA LYS A 826 8.24 -32.65 21.36
C LYS A 826 7.42 -33.86 20.92
N ASP A 827 8.05 -34.87 20.35
CA ASP A 827 7.36 -36.07 19.87
C ASP A 827 7.04 -37.06 21.00
N PHE A 828 7.84 -37.11 22.08
CA PHE A 828 7.44 -37.73 23.34
C PHE A 828 6.22 -37.03 23.95
N ALA A 829 6.24 -35.70 24.05
CA ALA A 829 5.15 -34.90 24.59
C ALA A 829 3.83 -35.06 23.84
N ARG A 830 3.88 -35.31 22.53
CA ARG A 830 2.73 -35.67 21.67
C ARG A 830 2.14 -37.05 21.96
N GLN A 831 2.88 -37.98 22.60
CA GLN A 831 2.36 -39.30 22.98
C GLN A 831 1.27 -39.25 24.08
N SER A 832 1.00 -38.07 24.63
CA SER A 832 -0.20 -37.78 25.45
C SER A 832 -1.50 -37.71 24.62
N GLY A 833 -1.39 -37.61 23.28
CA GLY A 833 -2.52 -37.33 22.38
C GLY A 833 -2.89 -35.85 22.30
N LEU A 834 -1.99 -34.95 22.69
CA LEU A 834 -2.22 -33.50 22.80
C LEU A 834 -1.17 -32.72 21.99
N ASP A 835 -1.56 -31.55 21.51
CA ASP A 835 -0.76 -30.77 20.58
C ASP A 835 0.20 -29.83 21.31
N VAL A 836 1.47 -29.85 20.91
CA VAL A 836 2.56 -29.16 21.61
C VAL A 836 2.88 -27.84 20.91
N VAL A 837 2.74 -26.74 21.64
CA VAL A 837 3.05 -25.39 21.15
C VAL A 837 4.57 -25.24 21.02
N TYR A 838 5.30 -25.30 22.14
CA TYR A 838 6.75 -25.10 22.20
C TYR A 838 7.46 -26.21 23.01
N SER A 839 8.77 -26.35 22.78
CA SER A 839 9.62 -27.38 23.40
C SER A 839 11.09 -26.94 23.39
N GLU A 840 11.78 -26.96 24.53
CA GLU A 840 13.22 -26.64 24.67
C GLU A 840 13.91 -27.63 25.62
N VAL A 841 15.18 -27.95 25.38
CA VAL A 841 16.03 -28.77 26.27
C VAL A 841 17.03 -27.85 26.98
N GLY A 842 17.32 -28.12 28.25
CA GLY A 842 18.21 -27.29 29.07
C GLY A 842 19.59 -27.10 28.44
N ARG A 843 20.03 -25.85 28.29
CA ARG A 843 21.26 -25.48 27.55
C ARG A 843 22.54 -26.00 28.20
N GLU A 844 22.53 -26.19 29.52
CA GLU A 844 23.64 -26.71 30.32
C GLU A 844 23.69 -28.25 30.33
N ARG A 845 22.70 -28.92 29.69
CA ARG A 845 22.54 -30.38 29.54
C ARG A 845 22.23 -31.16 30.82
N ASP A 846 21.57 -30.53 31.79
CA ASP A 846 21.29 -31.06 33.14
C ASP A 846 20.26 -32.21 33.21
N GLY A 847 20.00 -32.90 32.09
CA GLY A 847 18.94 -33.91 31.98
C GLY A 847 17.53 -33.35 32.20
N THR A 848 17.32 -32.05 31.91
CA THR A 848 16.02 -31.38 32.01
C THR A 848 15.60 -30.71 30.70
N GLY A 849 14.29 -30.59 30.50
CA GLY A 849 13.67 -29.94 29.35
C GLY A 849 12.26 -29.48 29.69
N PHE A 850 11.66 -28.69 28.79
CA PHE A 850 10.37 -28.05 29.01
C PHE A 850 9.50 -28.08 27.77
N VAL A 851 8.19 -28.14 27.98
CA VAL A 851 7.16 -28.23 26.93
C VAL A 851 6.01 -27.29 27.27
N GLU A 852 5.51 -26.53 26.28
CA GLU A 852 4.38 -25.60 26.43
C GLU A 852 3.14 -26.13 25.67
N TYR A 853 1.96 -26.07 26.30
CA TYR A 853 0.68 -26.53 25.75
C TYR A 853 -0.32 -25.38 25.57
N GLU A 854 -1.34 -25.56 24.73
CA GLU A 854 -2.27 -24.46 24.41
C GLU A 854 -3.20 -24.09 25.57
N THR A 855 -3.62 -25.06 26.41
CA THR A 855 -4.41 -24.79 27.63
C THR A 855 -3.83 -25.46 28.89
N ALA A 856 -4.25 -24.94 30.06
CA ALA A 856 -3.97 -25.56 31.37
C ALA A 856 -4.54 -26.98 31.51
N ALA A 857 -5.64 -27.30 30.79
CA ALA A 857 -6.24 -28.64 30.82
C ALA A 857 -5.39 -29.65 30.06
N ASP A 858 -4.82 -29.24 28.92
CA ASP A 858 -3.91 -30.06 28.12
C ASP A 858 -2.62 -30.33 28.89
N LEU A 859 -2.03 -29.28 29.48
CA LEU A 859 -0.86 -29.39 30.36
C LEU A 859 -1.07 -30.42 31.48
N LYS A 860 -2.18 -30.32 32.20
CA LYS A 860 -2.48 -31.25 33.29
C LYS A 860 -2.65 -32.68 32.77
N THR A 861 -3.38 -32.85 31.66
CA THR A 861 -3.61 -34.15 31.03
C THR A 861 -2.33 -34.76 30.45
N ALA A 862 -1.37 -33.93 30.02
CA ALA A 862 -0.05 -34.38 29.58
C ALA A 862 0.80 -34.88 30.76
N VAL A 863 0.84 -34.13 31.87
CA VAL A 863 1.51 -34.57 33.12
C VAL A 863 0.95 -35.93 33.57
N GLU A 864 -0.37 -36.06 33.68
CA GLU A 864 -1.05 -37.30 34.12
C GLU A 864 -0.82 -38.52 33.19
N LYS A 865 -0.37 -38.31 31.94
CA LYS A 865 -0.12 -39.37 30.94
C LYS A 865 1.36 -39.66 30.66
N LEU A 866 2.27 -38.79 31.09
CA LEU A 866 3.69 -38.83 30.71
C LEU A 866 4.65 -38.84 31.91
N ASP A 867 4.20 -38.53 33.12
CA ASP A 867 5.00 -38.82 34.32
C ASP A 867 5.25 -40.33 34.44
N ARG A 868 6.48 -40.70 34.80
CA ARG A 868 6.96 -42.09 34.95
C ARG A 868 6.85 -42.96 33.70
N ARG A 869 6.79 -42.33 32.52
CA ARG A 869 6.87 -43.06 31.25
C ARG A 869 8.33 -43.28 30.87
N GLU A 870 8.63 -44.41 30.25
CA GLU A 870 9.96 -44.68 29.70
C GLU A 870 10.20 -43.84 28.43
N PHE A 871 11.34 -43.15 28.39
CA PHE A 871 11.81 -42.37 27.25
C PHE A 871 13.29 -42.69 27.01
N LYS A 872 13.60 -43.26 25.83
CA LYS A 872 14.97 -43.68 25.42
C LYS A 872 15.71 -44.51 26.51
N GLY A 873 15.01 -45.41 27.20
CA GLY A 873 15.59 -46.28 28.23
C GLY A 873 15.70 -45.67 29.64
N GLN A 874 15.11 -44.50 29.88
CA GLN A 874 15.07 -43.85 31.20
C GLN A 874 13.63 -43.47 31.58
N GLU A 875 13.25 -43.68 32.85
CA GLU A 875 11.95 -43.23 33.38
C GLU A 875 12.01 -41.71 33.63
N VAL A 876 11.20 -40.93 32.91
CA VAL A 876 11.20 -39.46 33.01
C VAL A 876 10.16 -38.96 34.01
N THR A 877 10.51 -37.92 34.76
CA THR A 877 9.59 -37.27 35.71
C THR A 877 8.99 -36.01 35.08
N CYS A 878 7.66 -35.96 34.93
CA CYS A 878 6.94 -34.84 34.34
C CYS A 878 6.21 -34.05 35.43
N ILE A 879 6.55 -32.77 35.60
CA ILE A 879 6.00 -31.90 36.65
C ILE A 879 5.42 -30.64 36.01
N GLN A 880 4.27 -30.19 36.50
CA GLN A 880 3.68 -28.91 36.08
C GLN A 880 4.57 -27.75 36.56
N ASP A 881 5.11 -26.97 35.63
CA ASP A 881 5.99 -25.83 35.92
C ASP A 881 5.17 -24.55 36.05
N VAL A 882 4.49 -24.39 37.20
CA VAL A 882 3.77 -23.17 37.54
C VAL A 882 4.75 -22.13 38.08
N SER A 883 5.70 -21.74 37.24
CA SER A 883 6.56 -20.59 37.48
C SER A 883 5.77 -19.31 37.27
N ASP A 884 5.63 -18.47 38.31
CA ASP A 884 5.22 -17.08 38.14
C ASP A 884 6.12 -16.39 37.10
N PRO A 885 5.59 -15.47 36.27
CA PRO A 885 6.41 -14.74 35.31
C PRO A 885 7.56 -14.02 36.04
N PRO A 886 8.79 -14.06 35.51
CA PRO A 886 9.96 -13.54 36.22
C PRO A 886 9.75 -12.06 36.56
N PRO A 887 10.07 -11.63 37.80
CA PRO A 887 9.78 -10.28 38.25
C PRO A 887 10.52 -9.25 37.39
N PRO A 888 9.91 -8.06 37.14
CA PRO A 888 10.57 -7.00 36.38
C PRO A 888 11.88 -6.56 37.06
N PRO A 889 12.87 -6.07 36.29
CA PRO A 889 14.18 -5.70 36.82
C PRO A 889 14.05 -4.68 37.98
N PRO A 890 14.91 -4.78 39.00
CA PRO A 890 14.67 -4.13 40.29
C PRO A 890 14.57 -2.61 40.18
N PHE A 891 13.37 -2.11 40.48
CA PHE A 891 13.05 -0.69 40.46
C PHE A 891 13.88 0.06 41.50
N LYS A 892 14.89 0.82 41.08
CA LYS A 892 15.63 1.72 41.97
C LYS A 892 14.66 2.81 42.47
N PRO A 893 14.37 2.89 43.78
CA PRO A 893 13.38 3.83 44.27
C PRO A 893 13.85 5.28 44.05
N ARG A 894 13.02 6.09 43.39
CA ARG A 894 13.11 7.55 43.53
C ARG A 894 12.83 7.88 45.00
N ALA A 895 13.75 8.57 45.66
CA ALA A 895 13.52 9.08 47.01
C ALA A 895 12.34 10.08 47.02
N PRO A 896 11.58 10.18 48.12
CA PRO A 896 10.45 11.12 48.21
C PRO A 896 10.88 12.59 48.12
N TYR A 897 9.93 13.46 47.75
CA TYR A 897 10.10 14.92 47.78
C TYR A 897 10.37 15.43 49.20
N GLY A 898 11.38 16.28 49.37
CA GLY A 898 11.65 17.01 50.61
C GLY A 898 13.04 17.66 50.60
N GLY A 899 13.09 18.98 50.40
CA GLY A 899 14.28 19.80 50.70
C GLY A 899 14.21 20.39 52.13
N PRO A 900 15.02 21.42 52.47
CA PRO A 900 15.97 22.14 51.62
C PRO A 900 17.39 22.34 52.27
N ALA A 901 18.19 23.21 51.64
CA ALA A 901 19.42 23.85 52.13
C ALA A 901 20.75 23.04 52.15
N GLY A 902 21.83 23.73 51.73
CA GLY A 902 23.24 23.43 52.07
C GLY A 902 23.74 24.45 53.12
N PRO A 903 25.00 24.95 53.10
CA PRO A 903 26.10 24.72 52.15
C PRO A 903 27.37 24.12 52.82
N ASP A 904 28.53 24.25 52.15
CA ASP A 904 29.90 23.94 52.62
C ASP A 904 30.20 22.42 52.84
N ASP A 905 31.45 21.92 52.90
CA ASP A 905 32.77 22.59 52.83
C ASP A 905 33.86 21.77 52.06
N ARG A 906 35.05 22.37 51.90
CA ARG A 906 36.35 21.83 51.40
C ARG A 906 36.64 20.41 51.93
N GLY A 907 37.30 19.46 51.24
CA GLY A 907 38.39 19.54 50.26
C GLY A 907 39.62 18.73 50.78
N ARG A 908 40.57 18.33 49.89
CA ARG A 908 41.80 17.51 50.16
C ARG A 908 41.56 16.00 50.45
N ASP A 909 42.50 15.07 50.19
CA ASP A 909 43.83 15.17 49.53
C ASP A 909 44.31 13.85 48.86
N ARG A 910 45.10 14.02 47.77
CA ARG A 910 46.28 13.22 47.32
C ARG A 910 46.28 11.73 46.91
N TYR A 911 47.04 11.53 45.81
CA TYR A 911 48.07 10.49 45.52
C TYR A 911 47.61 9.20 44.80
N ARG A 912 48.08 8.97 43.54
CA ARG A 912 49.38 8.36 43.09
C ARG A 912 49.32 6.82 43.14
N SER A 913 49.72 6.03 42.12
CA SER A 913 50.30 6.27 40.77
C SER A 913 49.77 5.16 39.81
N ARG A 914 50.20 4.91 38.56
CA ARG A 914 51.50 5.08 37.86
C ARG A 914 51.31 4.88 36.34
N SER A 915 52.04 5.61 35.51
CA SER A 915 52.10 5.40 34.04
C SER A 915 53.15 4.33 33.65
N PRO A 916 53.06 3.79 32.42
CA PRO A 916 54.23 3.75 31.52
C PRO A 916 54.16 4.82 30.41
N MET A 917 55.28 5.10 29.73
CA MET A 917 55.40 6.17 28.73
C MET A 917 56.48 5.86 27.67
N GLY A 918 56.27 6.30 26.41
CA GLY A 918 57.24 6.22 25.30
C GLY A 918 56.88 5.17 24.22
N ARG A 919 57.25 5.31 22.94
CA ARG A 919 58.18 6.27 22.27
C ARG A 919 57.54 6.97 21.03
N ARG A 920 58.37 7.66 20.22
CA ARG A 920 58.06 8.85 19.40
C ARG A 920 58.39 8.67 17.90
N GLY A 921 57.65 9.36 17.02
CA GLY A 921 57.94 9.56 15.57
C GLY A 921 56.68 9.36 14.70
N GLY A 922 56.31 10.17 13.70
CA GLY A 922 56.89 11.41 13.13
C GLY A 922 57.49 11.21 11.72
N GLY A 923 56.97 11.77 10.62
CA GLY A 923 55.77 12.61 10.42
C GLY A 923 55.59 13.09 8.95
N TYR A 924 54.72 14.09 8.71
CA TYR A 924 54.40 14.76 7.42
C TYR A 924 53.49 13.97 6.41
N PRO A 925 52.76 14.64 5.48
CA PRO A 925 51.30 14.42 5.37
C PRO A 925 50.73 14.22 3.93
N PRO A 926 49.41 13.98 3.80
CA PRO A 926 48.65 14.20 2.56
C PRO A 926 48.37 15.68 2.26
N ALA A 927 48.11 15.99 0.98
CA ALA A 927 47.62 17.29 0.50
C ALA A 927 46.06 17.32 0.40
N PRO A 928 45.42 18.50 0.26
CA PRO A 928 43.99 18.68 0.58
C PRO A 928 43.04 18.73 -0.64
N TYR A 929 41.79 19.19 -0.37
CA TYR A 929 40.64 19.49 -1.24
C TYR A 929 39.65 18.34 -1.51
N ASP A 930 38.33 18.55 -1.33
CA ASP A 930 37.64 19.59 -0.55
C ASP A 930 36.20 19.20 -0.20
N ASP A 931 35.64 19.80 0.86
CA ASP A 931 34.30 19.49 1.39
C ASP A 931 33.36 20.71 1.26
N TYR A 932 32.20 20.52 0.64
CA TYR A 932 31.15 21.53 0.44
C TYR A 932 29.79 20.82 0.29
N TYR A 933 28.71 21.14 1.01
CA TYR A 933 28.44 22.28 1.88
C TYR A 933 27.81 21.86 3.21
N ASP A 934 28.21 22.50 4.30
CA ASP A 934 27.29 22.85 5.40
C ASP A 934 27.51 24.32 5.81
N ARG A 935 26.43 25.05 6.09
CA ARG A 935 26.45 26.48 6.43
C ARG A 935 25.36 26.86 7.42
N ARG A 936 25.65 26.67 8.71
CA ARG A 936 25.00 27.45 9.79
C ARG A 936 25.61 28.86 9.88
N GLY A 937 24.80 29.84 10.28
CA GLY A 937 25.21 31.25 10.41
C GLY A 937 26.05 31.55 11.67
N PRO A 938 26.77 32.68 11.72
CA PRO A 938 27.71 33.00 12.80
C PRO A 938 27.04 33.69 14.03
N PRO A 939 27.61 33.53 15.23
CA PRO A 939 27.21 34.27 16.44
C PRO A 939 27.73 35.72 16.45
N ARG A 940 27.18 36.55 17.34
CA ARG A 940 27.49 37.99 17.48
C ARG A 940 28.75 38.26 18.32
N GLY A 941 29.44 39.38 18.05
CA GLY A 941 29.96 40.21 19.15
C GLY A 941 31.33 40.88 19.01
N TYR A 942 31.46 41.95 18.21
CA TYR A 942 32.33 43.09 18.57
C TYR A 942 31.92 44.39 17.86
N SER A 943 32.27 45.54 18.44
CA SER A 943 32.15 46.89 17.87
C SER A 943 33.29 47.73 18.44
N PRO A 944 33.95 48.62 17.66
CA PRO A 944 33.47 50.01 17.64
C PRO A 944 33.85 50.87 16.39
N ARG A 945 33.38 52.13 16.40
CA ARG A 945 33.85 53.33 15.64
C ARG A 945 33.50 53.51 14.14
N ARG A 946 32.37 54.21 13.92
CA ARG A 946 32.25 55.60 13.41
C ARG A 946 33.21 56.19 12.34
N ASP A 947 32.58 56.99 11.46
CA ASP A 947 33.03 58.23 10.79
C ASP A 947 33.52 58.24 9.30
N ASP A 948 32.82 59.10 8.52
CA ASP A 948 33.16 59.95 7.36
C ASP A 948 33.59 59.48 5.93
N TYR A 949 32.62 59.68 5.01
CA TYR A 949 32.66 60.43 3.74
C TYR A 949 33.78 60.32 2.66
N ARG A 950 33.31 60.12 1.41
CA ARG A 950 33.76 60.72 0.12
C ARG A 950 35.22 60.56 -0.36
N ARG A 951 35.39 59.78 -1.45
CA ARG A 951 35.87 60.24 -2.80
C ARG A 951 35.73 59.08 -3.83
N ARG A 952 35.09 59.31 -4.99
CA ARG A 952 35.62 59.74 -6.32
C ARG A 952 36.44 58.69 -7.08
N THR A 953 35.94 58.35 -8.27
CA THR A 953 36.54 57.56 -9.38
C THR A 953 37.80 58.23 -9.98
N PRO A 954 38.59 57.46 -10.77
CA PRO A 954 38.73 57.76 -12.22
C PRO A 954 38.84 56.45 -13.08
N PRO A 955 39.16 56.48 -14.40
CA PRO A 955 38.22 56.91 -15.45
C PRO A 955 38.18 55.98 -16.70
N ARG A 956 37.49 56.44 -17.76
CA ARG A 956 37.46 55.88 -19.13
C ARG A 956 38.57 56.47 -20.03
N GLU A 957 38.79 55.80 -21.16
CA GLU A 957 39.00 56.39 -22.50
C GLU A 957 38.17 55.54 -23.51
N PHE A 958 37.75 55.93 -24.71
CA PHE A 958 37.27 57.17 -25.37
C PHE A 958 36.49 56.69 -26.64
N TYR A 959 35.78 57.42 -27.52
CA TYR A 959 35.40 58.83 -27.82
C TYR A 959 34.14 58.72 -28.77
N ASP A 960 33.34 59.71 -29.24
CA ASP A 960 33.17 61.17 -29.06
C ASP A 960 31.73 61.59 -29.55
N ARG A 961 31.42 62.90 -29.57
CA ARG A 961 30.60 63.73 -30.53
C ARG A 961 29.50 63.07 -31.42
N ARG A 962 28.29 63.64 -31.67
CA ARG A 962 27.49 64.88 -31.33
C ARG A 962 25.98 64.51 -31.44
N GLU A 963 24.90 65.32 -31.33
CA GLU A 963 24.32 66.40 -30.45
C GLU A 963 22.82 66.52 -30.87
N GLY A 964 21.86 67.18 -30.20
CA GLY A 964 21.86 67.94 -28.94
C GLY A 964 20.92 69.16 -29.00
N GLY A 965 19.72 69.14 -28.39
CA GLY A 965 18.82 70.31 -28.36
C GLY A 965 17.49 70.20 -27.57
N TYR A 966 17.31 71.14 -26.62
CA TYR A 966 16.10 71.90 -26.17
C TYR A 966 14.67 71.49 -26.63
N GLY A 967 13.57 71.55 -25.83
CA GLY A 967 13.34 71.88 -24.39
C GLY A 967 11.87 72.28 -24.04
N ARG A 968 11.50 72.32 -22.73
CA ARG A 968 10.21 72.82 -22.09
C ARG A 968 8.89 71.99 -22.17
N SER A 969 7.90 72.39 -21.33
CA SER A 969 6.55 71.81 -21.03
C SER A 969 5.64 72.91 -20.39
N PRO A 970 4.37 72.70 -19.92
CA PRO A 970 3.43 71.57 -19.97
C PRO A 970 2.17 71.83 -20.87
N PRO A 971 0.89 72.16 -20.47
CA PRO A 971 0.28 72.63 -19.20
C PRO A 971 -0.83 71.72 -18.57
N ARG A 972 -2.11 72.15 -18.43
CA ARG A 972 -3.20 71.53 -17.61
C ARG A 972 -4.65 71.92 -18.02
N GLY A 973 -5.65 71.15 -17.55
CA GLY A 973 -7.05 71.55 -17.24
C GLY A 973 -8.01 70.35 -17.10
N ARG A 974 -8.94 70.21 -16.13
CA ARG A 974 -9.50 71.11 -15.07
C ARG A 974 -9.97 70.29 -13.82
N MET A 975 -9.98 70.91 -12.63
CA MET A 975 -10.50 70.46 -11.29
C MET A 975 -12.04 70.72 -11.18
N PRO A 976 -12.76 70.68 -10.01
CA PRO A 976 -12.49 70.24 -8.61
C PRO A 976 -13.46 69.10 -8.11
N ASP A 977 -13.30 68.41 -6.97
CA ASP A 977 -13.18 68.75 -5.52
C ASP A 977 -14.49 69.19 -4.83
N GLU A 978 -14.71 68.97 -3.52
CA GLU A 978 -13.87 68.29 -2.49
C GLU A 978 -14.65 67.07 -1.87
N TYR A 979 -14.84 66.75 -0.57
CA TYR A 979 -14.48 67.34 0.74
C TYR A 979 -14.27 66.22 1.80
N GLY A 980 -13.44 66.43 2.83
CA GLY A 980 -13.17 65.48 3.93
C GLY A 980 -13.00 66.19 5.29
N PRO A 981 -11.96 65.93 6.11
CA PRO A 981 -11.11 64.74 6.28
C PRO A 981 -11.54 64.06 7.62
N PRO A 982 -10.70 63.49 8.52
CA PRO A 982 -9.35 62.90 8.47
C PRO A 982 -9.40 61.39 8.89
N ARG A 983 -8.43 60.68 9.50
CA ARG A 983 -7.07 60.91 10.08
C ARG A 983 -6.19 59.67 9.81
N ALA A 984 -4.90 59.70 10.15
CA ALA A 984 -3.89 58.80 9.57
C ALA A 984 -3.17 57.82 10.53
N ARG A 985 -2.65 56.72 9.98
CA ARG A 985 -1.30 56.16 10.25
C ARG A 985 -0.80 55.34 9.04
N HIS A 986 0.52 55.11 8.98
CA HIS A 986 1.27 54.66 7.78
C HIS A 986 1.82 53.23 7.96
N PRO A 987 1.89 52.41 6.90
CA PRO A 987 2.58 51.12 6.90
C PRO A 987 3.79 51.07 5.95
N ASP A 988 4.83 50.34 6.38
CA ASP A 988 6.14 50.15 5.75
C ASP A 988 6.71 48.84 6.36
N ASP A 989 7.54 47.96 5.77
CA ASP A 989 7.99 47.59 4.41
C ASP A 989 8.95 46.34 4.62
N PRO A 990 9.51 45.57 3.65
CA PRO A 990 9.20 45.25 2.24
C PRO A 990 9.03 43.73 1.95
N TYR A 991 8.36 43.36 0.83
CA TYR A 991 8.72 42.25 -0.09
C TYR A 991 7.71 42.09 -1.28
N ASP A 992 7.33 43.18 -1.96
CA ASP A 992 6.49 43.14 -3.18
C ASP A 992 7.32 43.38 -4.46
N ALA A 993 7.79 42.30 -5.09
CA ALA A 993 8.62 42.34 -6.29
C ALA A 993 7.77 42.40 -7.58
N ARG A 994 7.28 43.60 -7.93
CA ARG A 994 6.39 43.79 -9.09
C ARG A 994 7.07 43.78 -10.47
N ALA A 995 6.38 43.13 -11.41
CA ALA A 995 6.27 43.48 -12.83
C ALA A 995 7.56 43.73 -13.64
N GLY A 996 8.05 42.68 -14.32
CA GLY A 996 8.87 42.78 -15.54
C GLY A 996 8.03 42.91 -16.82
N PRO A 997 8.63 43.31 -17.96
CA PRO A 997 7.90 43.75 -19.16
C PRO A 997 7.34 42.61 -20.03
N ALA A 998 6.34 42.94 -20.85
CA ALA A 998 5.74 42.01 -21.81
C ALA A 998 6.76 41.51 -22.86
N PRO A 999 6.86 40.19 -23.11
CA PRO A 999 7.78 39.65 -24.09
C PRO A 999 7.34 39.97 -25.52
N ARG A 1000 8.32 40.14 -26.41
CA ARG A 1000 8.10 40.27 -27.86
C ARG A 1000 7.60 38.94 -28.42
N ARG A 1001 6.84 38.99 -29.53
CA ARG A 1001 6.62 37.80 -30.36
C ARG A 1001 7.97 37.26 -30.83
N TYR A 1002 8.11 35.95 -30.78
CA TYR A 1002 9.07 35.16 -31.55
C TYR A 1002 8.27 34.06 -32.23
N ASP A 1003 8.59 33.76 -33.48
CA ASP A 1003 7.70 32.97 -34.35
C ASP A 1003 7.86 31.46 -34.16
N ASP A 1004 6.74 30.75 -34.34
CA ASP A 1004 6.64 29.29 -34.34
C ASP A 1004 7.16 28.73 -35.68
N PRO A 1005 8.19 27.85 -35.68
CA PRO A 1005 8.86 27.41 -36.91
C PRO A 1005 8.16 26.29 -37.71
N TYR A 1006 6.90 25.93 -37.41
CA TYR A 1006 6.19 24.83 -38.11
C TYR A 1006 4.85 25.19 -38.79
N MET A 1007 4.79 26.28 -39.56
CA MET A 1007 3.68 26.53 -40.51
C MET A 1007 4.11 27.10 -41.89
N ASN A 1008 4.10 26.23 -42.90
CA ASN A 1008 3.82 26.51 -44.32
C ASN A 1008 2.82 25.40 -44.74
N GLY A 1009 1.66 25.66 -45.35
CA GLY A 1009 1.41 26.32 -46.65
C GLY A 1009 1.02 25.20 -47.65
N HIS A 1010 -0.08 25.19 -48.40
CA HIS A 1010 -0.96 26.23 -48.99
C HIS A 1010 -2.42 25.67 -49.13
N GLY A 1011 -3.50 26.41 -49.42
CA GLY A 1011 -3.74 27.85 -49.44
C GLY A 1011 -4.98 28.33 -50.25
N ARG A 1012 -5.93 29.02 -49.58
CA ARG A 1012 -6.97 29.98 -50.11
C ARG A 1012 -8.10 29.42 -51.04
N PRO A 1013 -9.17 30.20 -51.37
CA PRO A 1013 -9.67 31.50 -50.82
C PRO A 1013 -11.19 31.54 -50.41
N TYR A 1014 -11.57 32.60 -49.66
CA TYR A 1014 -12.78 33.50 -49.70
C TYR A 1014 -14.13 33.06 -50.37
N GLU A 1015 -15.35 33.50 -49.99
CA GLU A 1015 -15.85 34.50 -49.00
C GLU A 1015 -17.39 34.36 -48.75
N GLY A 1016 -17.92 34.87 -47.62
CA GLY A 1016 -19.25 35.51 -47.55
C GLY A 1016 -20.51 34.70 -47.13
N GLY A 1017 -21.45 35.40 -46.45
CA GLY A 1017 -22.91 35.08 -46.52
C GLY A 1017 -23.61 34.39 -45.34
N ARG A 1018 -24.51 35.12 -44.66
CA ARG A 1018 -25.74 34.64 -43.97
C ARG A 1018 -26.97 35.14 -44.79
N PRO A 1019 -28.24 34.71 -44.59
CA PRO A 1019 -28.84 33.66 -43.73
C PRO A 1019 -29.75 32.70 -44.60
N PRO A 1020 -31.06 32.44 -44.32
CA PRO A 1020 -31.73 31.72 -43.21
C PRO A 1020 -32.40 30.37 -43.65
N SER A 1021 -33.09 29.68 -42.73
CA SER A 1021 -33.91 28.47 -43.01
C SER A 1021 -35.27 28.77 -43.65
N PRO A 1022 -35.85 27.81 -44.41
CA PRO A 1022 -37.29 27.52 -44.28
C PRO A 1022 -37.66 26.01 -44.34
N ARG A 1023 -38.94 25.70 -44.08
CA ARG A 1023 -39.58 24.38 -44.31
C ARG A 1023 -40.14 24.32 -45.75
N GLY A 1024 -40.19 23.14 -46.38
CA GLY A 1024 -40.89 22.91 -47.65
C GLY A 1024 -40.85 21.44 -48.08
N ALA A 1025 -41.89 20.92 -48.74
CA ALA A 1025 -42.07 19.47 -48.95
C ALA A 1025 -42.45 19.06 -50.38
N ARG A 1026 -42.08 17.82 -50.75
CA ARG A 1026 -42.65 16.96 -51.84
C ARG A 1026 -42.38 17.40 -53.30
N PRO A 1027 -42.63 16.55 -54.35
CA PRO A 1027 -42.86 15.08 -54.40
C PRO A 1027 -42.11 14.31 -55.55
N ARG A 1028 -42.30 12.97 -55.60
CA ARG A 1028 -42.23 12.05 -56.80
C ARG A 1028 -40.84 11.78 -57.44
N SER A 1029 -40.57 10.63 -58.11
CA SER A 1029 -41.17 9.26 -58.09
C SER A 1029 -40.36 8.25 -58.94
N ALA A 1030 -40.59 6.95 -58.72
CA ALA A 1030 -40.11 5.75 -59.46
C ALA A 1030 -38.63 5.34 -59.22
N GLY A 1031 -38.28 4.05 -59.14
CA GLY A 1031 -39.14 2.84 -59.09
C GLY A 1031 -38.32 1.53 -58.95
N GLY A 1032 -38.92 0.44 -58.46
CA GLY A 1032 -38.30 -0.90 -58.32
C GLY A 1032 -38.56 -1.58 -56.96
N ARG A 1033 -39.08 -2.82 -56.97
CA ARG A 1033 -39.47 -3.70 -55.82
C ARG A 1033 -39.76 -5.12 -56.36
N PRO A 1034 -40.03 -6.17 -55.54
CA PRO A 1034 -40.09 -6.25 -54.07
C PRO A 1034 -38.80 -6.94 -53.51
N PRO A 1035 -38.70 -8.14 -52.86
CA PRO A 1035 -39.69 -9.16 -52.46
C PRO A 1035 -40.24 -8.96 -51.01
N TYR A 1036 -40.55 -10.05 -50.29
CA TYR A 1036 -41.47 -10.15 -49.13
C TYR A 1036 -40.98 -11.26 -48.14
N ASP A 1037 -41.49 -11.44 -46.89
CA ASP A 1037 -42.86 -11.19 -46.37
C ASP A 1037 -42.97 -10.70 -44.90
N ALA A 1038 -44.21 -10.42 -44.44
CA ALA A 1038 -44.59 -9.98 -43.08
C ALA A 1038 -45.85 -10.80 -42.60
N PRO A 1039 -46.89 -10.37 -41.80
CA PRO A 1039 -47.24 -9.12 -41.09
C PRO A 1039 -47.78 -9.35 -39.61
N PRO A 1040 -48.76 -8.61 -39.01
CA PRO A 1040 -48.67 -7.25 -38.43
C PRO A 1040 -49.36 -7.01 -37.03
N ALA A 1041 -49.46 -5.72 -36.63
CA ALA A 1041 -50.51 -5.06 -35.81
C ALA A 1041 -50.48 -5.21 -34.25
N ASP A 1042 -51.15 -4.38 -33.43
CA ASP A 1042 -51.36 -2.90 -33.29
C ASP A 1042 -52.16 -2.65 -31.96
N TYR A 1043 -52.53 -1.48 -31.39
CA TYR A 1043 -52.51 -0.03 -31.69
C TYR A 1043 -52.48 0.78 -30.36
N VAL A 1044 -52.11 2.09 -30.34
CA VAL A 1044 -51.99 2.89 -29.07
C VAL A 1044 -52.36 4.39 -29.21
N PRO A 1045 -53.35 4.94 -28.45
CA PRO A 1045 -53.27 6.34 -27.99
C PRO A 1045 -54.04 6.77 -26.68
N ARG A 1046 -53.51 7.80 -25.99
CA ARG A 1046 -54.12 8.70 -24.93
C ARG A 1046 -54.28 8.17 -23.48
N GLY A 1047 -54.21 9.00 -22.43
CA GLY A 1047 -53.66 10.38 -22.31
C GLY A 1047 -54.41 11.33 -21.35
N ARG A 1048 -53.68 11.92 -20.37
CA ARG A 1048 -54.15 12.73 -19.21
C ARG A 1048 -54.85 11.89 -18.12
N TYR A 1049 -54.79 12.25 -16.83
CA TYR A 1049 -54.05 13.37 -16.20
C TYR A 1049 -52.63 12.98 -15.76
#